data_AF-A0A2V6ZDN5-F1
#
_entry.id   AF-A0A2V6ZDN5-F1
#
_cell.length_a   1.000
_cell.length_b   1.000
_cell.length_c   1.000
_cell.angle_alpha   90.00
_cell.angle_beta   90.00
_cell.angle_gamma   90.00
#
_symmetry.space_group_name_H-M   'P 1'
#
loop_
_entity.id
_entity.type
_entity.pdbx_description
1 polymer ?
#
loop_
_entity_poly.entity_id
_entity_poly.type
_entity_poly.pdbx_seq_one_letter_code
_entity_poly.pdbx_strand_id
1 'polypeptide(L)'
;MLRRAGRVRKILVAVLVALVVIGAAGLAILPEIVRRVAVSQAAKLTGRVLSLEDVDLNLFTGHLALKGGKVLKRGMNERAFEFERLDVRVDYLPLVLRHVRVTELTLVAPMLNIVRRGPADFDFSDLLEHRGGGDPAAPPPSSPKWTVTLDRVSVQRLTVVARDLTTSPESEWRIDDMTLETRGLTTGGSARPGRLEMKLKLNGAPVAVTSDSVALDPLAVAARVTVEGFDLAPLHPYLASVPAAPRAGRVSLALALAVELAPTGLKRGTVQGVVGTAGLEVVQTGRTEPFLVIPQLGVKVKDADLVARSVTLGAVEVEGLALRAVRDAHEKIDLVALARPPEAAGAAPATTSSPPGPAGAAPQDFKLKVEQIALRKAEFTFRDEAVKPFTTLVVTDLSADVRDVTWPSTGPAQFAVSMKPPKAGRLELKGAVTPVPLDVEFAISLRDGRIEPFQAYFPVPARFAGSFNSESRNHVTIANGELTATSRGSNWIEKFTVLAPGETMPAARFERLRFDGIDFAWPKYARVAKIALTKPDVRVERDKDGVMSLRRLFAPDGSGAASSPEKSAAQTKTKPGSAAPAEPQKPGGLPIPVEIGTIVIEDGYARFLDRTVEPAFSQEISRLGLTIEGLSSTPDRRARLATQAVIGGTSAFDLHGEIAPIGEVYADLNGELRDFKLPSVNPYADPVTAWFMKSGELAIKMHFRIEKNHLTADNEIVVKNLTVAPSREGDEVKKKVGLPLGMIVALITDQDNGIKVNVPLSGEVSQVKAGMGDAIWTAVRNAVINIVGAPFRSIGRLFKGSGDTVDELKVDAVTFAAGSSDVAPAMEQHLTKVADFLRSAPMVKLAMAPVATPRDVESLKMQEITLRIQRLQRERGLADFGAAVALSFKEQLPEVTPPKSGEAQLALLKEREPAPDARVQELLARRLAAVRDALANVEGIPADRLLPGSLKPSDDAATEGRVEFTITN
;
A
#
# COMPACT_ATOMS: atom_id res chain seq x y z
N MET A 1 -27.30 -15.42 -132.21
CA MET A 1 -27.75 -15.35 -130.80
C MET A 1 -26.85 -14.52 -129.86
N LEU A 2 -25.92 -13.67 -130.35
CA LEU A 2 -24.99 -12.89 -129.49
C LEU A 2 -25.41 -11.43 -129.17
N ARG A 3 -26.54 -10.91 -129.68
CA ARG A 3 -26.97 -9.51 -129.41
C ARG A 3 -27.90 -9.31 -128.20
N ARG A 4 -28.45 -10.37 -127.58
CA ARG A 4 -29.29 -10.28 -126.35
C ARG A 4 -28.46 -10.29 -125.04
N ALA A 5 -27.26 -10.85 -125.04
CA ALA A 5 -26.39 -10.91 -123.85
C ALA A 5 -25.85 -9.53 -123.39
N GLY A 6 -25.62 -8.59 -124.33
CA GLY A 6 -25.11 -7.25 -124.00
C GLY A 6 -26.11 -6.35 -123.26
N ARG A 7 -27.42 -6.55 -123.45
CA ARG A 7 -28.47 -5.73 -122.81
C ARG A 7 -28.77 -6.23 -121.39
N VAL A 8 -28.79 -7.55 -121.17
CA VAL A 8 -28.88 -8.15 -119.83
C VAL A 8 -27.64 -7.82 -118.99
N ARG A 9 -26.43 -7.86 -119.57
CA ARG A 9 -25.19 -7.46 -118.88
C ARG A 9 -25.18 -5.97 -118.50
N LYS A 10 -25.70 -5.07 -119.34
CA LYS A 10 -25.84 -3.64 -119.01
C LYS A 10 -26.88 -3.38 -117.92
N ILE A 11 -28.00 -4.11 -117.93
CA ILE A 11 -29.01 -4.01 -116.86
C ILE A 11 -28.48 -4.60 -115.56
N LEU A 12 -27.78 -5.74 -115.59
CA LEU A 12 -27.11 -6.32 -114.41
C LEU A 12 -26.03 -5.38 -113.86
N VAL A 13 -25.21 -4.75 -114.71
CA VAL A 13 -24.21 -3.75 -114.28
C VAL A 13 -24.91 -2.50 -113.74
N ALA A 14 -25.98 -2.01 -114.36
CA ALA A 14 -26.73 -0.84 -113.86
C ALA A 14 -27.45 -1.15 -112.54
N VAL A 15 -28.01 -2.35 -112.36
CA VAL A 15 -28.61 -2.82 -111.10
C VAL A 15 -27.54 -3.05 -110.04
N LEU A 16 -26.37 -3.60 -110.41
CA LEU A 16 -25.23 -3.75 -109.50
C LEU A 16 -24.70 -2.37 -109.07
N VAL A 17 -24.53 -1.42 -110.00
CA VAL A 17 -24.13 -0.04 -109.70
C VAL A 17 -25.21 0.65 -108.86
N ALA A 18 -26.49 0.48 -109.16
CA ALA A 18 -27.57 1.02 -108.34
C ALA A 18 -27.61 0.39 -106.94
N LEU A 19 -27.39 -0.92 -106.80
CA LEU A 19 -27.26 -1.61 -105.51
C LEU A 19 -26.00 -1.19 -104.75
N VAL A 20 -24.89 -0.93 -105.43
CA VAL A 20 -23.66 -0.40 -104.84
C VAL A 20 -23.85 1.05 -104.42
N VAL A 21 -24.55 1.89 -105.19
CA VAL A 21 -24.85 3.28 -104.84
C VAL A 21 -25.89 3.36 -103.73
N ILE A 22 -26.96 2.56 -103.76
CA ILE A 22 -27.96 2.44 -102.68
C ILE A 22 -27.31 1.84 -101.44
N GLY A 23 -26.44 0.84 -101.58
CA GLY A 23 -25.65 0.26 -100.51
C GLY A 23 -24.67 1.27 -99.91
N ALA A 24 -23.97 2.06 -100.73
CA ALA A 24 -23.04 3.10 -100.28
C ALA A 24 -23.77 4.28 -99.63
N ALA A 25 -24.91 4.72 -100.19
CA ALA A 25 -25.77 5.74 -99.59
C ALA A 25 -26.40 5.25 -98.28
N GLY A 26 -26.84 3.98 -98.24
CA GLY A 26 -27.32 3.32 -97.04
C GLY A 26 -26.23 3.24 -95.96
N LEU A 27 -25.01 2.83 -96.32
CA LEU A 27 -23.84 2.80 -95.44
C LEU A 27 -23.43 4.20 -94.94
N ALA A 28 -23.57 5.25 -95.76
CA ALA A 28 -23.26 6.63 -95.38
C ALA A 28 -24.30 7.24 -94.42
N ILE A 29 -25.57 6.85 -94.52
CA ILE A 29 -26.67 7.34 -93.65
C ILE A 29 -26.78 6.52 -92.36
N LEU A 30 -26.30 5.26 -92.37
CA LEU A 30 -26.41 4.32 -91.26
C LEU A 30 -25.90 4.85 -89.91
N PRO A 31 -24.75 5.57 -89.81
CA PRO A 31 -24.26 6.07 -88.52
C PRO A 31 -25.23 7.07 -87.88
N GLU A 32 -25.85 7.94 -88.67
CA GLU A 32 -26.86 8.91 -88.19
C GLU A 32 -28.18 8.22 -87.80
N ILE A 33 -28.56 7.14 -88.48
CA ILE A 33 -29.69 6.28 -88.05
C ILE A 33 -29.36 5.64 -86.70
N VAL A 34 -28.17 5.04 -86.56
CA VAL A 34 -27.74 4.42 -85.30
C VAL A 34 -27.68 5.44 -84.17
N ARG A 35 -27.22 6.67 -84.42
CA ARG A 35 -27.26 7.77 -83.46
C ARG A 35 -28.67 8.09 -82.99
N ARG A 36 -29.64 8.27 -83.90
CA ARG A 36 -31.05 8.55 -83.55
C ARG A 36 -31.72 7.38 -82.84
N VAL A 37 -31.45 6.15 -83.28
CA VAL A 37 -31.97 4.94 -82.65
C VAL A 37 -31.38 4.79 -81.25
N ALA A 38 -30.08 4.97 -81.06
CA ALA A 38 -29.43 4.92 -79.75
C ALA A 38 -30.01 5.96 -78.79
N VAL A 39 -30.16 7.22 -79.22
CA VAL A 39 -30.76 8.30 -78.41
C VAL A 39 -32.23 7.99 -78.04
N SER A 40 -33.04 7.58 -79.02
CA SER A 40 -34.46 7.29 -78.78
C SER A 40 -34.70 6.04 -77.95
N GLN A 41 -33.93 4.97 -78.16
CA GLN A 41 -34.03 3.73 -77.39
C GLN A 41 -33.47 3.92 -75.98
N ALA A 42 -32.38 4.68 -75.81
CA ALA A 42 -31.88 5.01 -74.49
C ALA A 42 -32.92 5.79 -73.68
N ALA A 43 -33.59 6.77 -74.28
CA ALA A 43 -34.67 7.51 -73.62
C ALA A 43 -35.85 6.62 -73.22
N LYS A 44 -36.24 5.65 -74.07
CA LYS A 44 -37.30 4.67 -73.77
C LYS A 44 -36.92 3.70 -72.65
N LEU A 45 -35.68 3.23 -72.64
CA LEU A 45 -35.21 2.19 -71.71
C LEU A 45 -34.81 2.76 -70.34
N THR A 46 -34.33 4.00 -70.30
CA THR A 46 -33.78 4.61 -69.07
C THR A 46 -34.62 5.75 -68.52
N GLY A 47 -35.59 6.26 -69.28
CA GLY A 47 -36.34 7.47 -68.90
C GLY A 47 -35.49 8.75 -68.81
N ARG A 48 -34.27 8.74 -69.37
CA ARG A 48 -33.28 9.83 -69.29
C ARG A 48 -32.86 10.29 -70.68
N VAL A 49 -32.51 11.57 -70.80
CA VAL A 49 -32.06 12.15 -72.08
C VAL A 49 -30.60 11.78 -72.31
N LEU A 50 -30.33 11.00 -73.36
CA LEU A 50 -29.00 10.72 -73.88
C LEU A 50 -28.72 11.66 -75.06
N SER A 51 -27.59 12.36 -75.05
CA SER A 51 -27.05 13.05 -76.22
C SER A 51 -25.76 12.39 -76.67
N LEU A 52 -25.58 12.24 -77.99
CA LEU A 52 -24.35 11.75 -78.63
C LEU A 52 -23.84 12.80 -79.62
N GLU A 53 -22.54 13.10 -79.57
CA GLU A 53 -21.90 14.05 -80.49
C GLU A 53 -21.77 13.43 -81.88
N ASP A 54 -21.23 12.21 -81.96
CA ASP A 54 -20.92 11.53 -83.21
C ASP A 54 -20.96 9.99 -83.07
N VAL A 55 -21.17 9.27 -84.17
CA VAL A 55 -21.19 7.81 -84.24
C VAL A 55 -20.42 7.36 -85.48
N ASP A 56 -19.38 6.54 -85.29
CA ASP A 56 -18.70 5.85 -86.38
C ASP A 56 -19.15 4.39 -86.41
N LEU A 57 -19.56 3.89 -87.58
CA LEU A 57 -19.92 2.48 -87.76
C LEU A 57 -19.26 1.91 -89.01
N ASN A 58 -18.53 0.82 -88.84
CA ASN A 58 -17.98 0.02 -89.92
C ASN A 58 -18.49 -1.42 -89.83
N LEU A 59 -19.47 -1.74 -90.68
CA LEU A 59 -20.10 -3.07 -90.74
C LEU A 59 -19.14 -4.19 -91.21
N PHE A 60 -18.09 -3.86 -91.98
CA PHE A 60 -17.15 -4.87 -92.50
C PHE A 60 -16.14 -5.31 -91.45
N THR A 61 -15.73 -4.40 -90.56
CA THR A 61 -14.81 -4.69 -89.47
C THR A 61 -15.52 -4.94 -88.13
N GLY A 62 -16.84 -4.77 -88.10
CA GLY A 62 -17.66 -4.88 -86.90
C GLY A 62 -17.36 -3.83 -85.83
N HIS A 63 -16.78 -2.69 -86.23
CA HIS A 63 -16.38 -1.60 -85.34
C HIS A 63 -17.48 -0.55 -85.22
N LEU A 64 -17.92 -0.29 -84.00
CA LEU A 64 -18.83 0.78 -83.62
C LEU A 64 -18.12 1.70 -82.62
N ALA A 65 -18.05 3.00 -82.89
CA ALA A 65 -17.53 3.99 -81.94
C ALA A 65 -18.60 5.06 -81.67
N LEU A 66 -18.93 5.29 -80.41
CA LEU A 66 -19.80 6.38 -79.96
C LEU A 66 -18.95 7.47 -79.32
N LYS A 67 -19.12 8.74 -79.71
CA LYS A 67 -18.34 9.87 -79.16
C LYS A 67 -19.22 10.87 -78.41
N GLY A 68 -18.69 11.42 -77.33
CA GLY A 68 -19.28 12.52 -76.57
C GLY A 68 -20.65 12.21 -75.96
N GLY A 69 -20.81 11.02 -75.37
CA GLY A 69 -22.07 10.61 -74.77
C GLY A 69 -22.33 11.31 -73.44
N LYS A 70 -23.52 11.89 -73.26
CA LYS A 70 -23.93 12.57 -72.02
C LYS A 70 -25.37 12.17 -71.66
N VAL A 71 -25.57 11.77 -70.41
CA VAL A 71 -26.85 11.36 -69.84
C VAL A 71 -27.15 12.27 -68.64
N LEU A 72 -28.31 12.91 -68.67
CA LEU A 72 -28.77 13.78 -67.59
C LEU A 72 -29.52 13.00 -66.50
N LYS A 73 -29.47 13.50 -65.27
CA LYS A 73 -30.30 12.99 -64.16
C LYS A 73 -31.77 13.31 -64.43
N ARG A 74 -32.66 12.44 -63.95
CA ARG A 74 -34.10 12.59 -64.16
C ARG A 74 -34.60 13.86 -63.46
N GLY A 75 -35.19 14.78 -64.22
CA GLY A 75 -35.79 16.01 -63.70
C GLY A 75 -34.80 17.09 -63.24
N MET A 76 -33.49 16.91 -63.46
CA MET A 76 -32.45 17.87 -63.07
C MET A 76 -31.49 18.14 -64.23
N ASN A 77 -30.98 19.36 -64.35
CA ASN A 77 -29.94 19.70 -65.33
C ASN A 77 -28.52 19.35 -64.81
N GLU A 78 -28.38 18.19 -64.16
CA GLU A 78 -27.12 17.65 -63.65
C GLU A 78 -26.74 16.40 -64.45
N ARG A 79 -25.46 16.20 -64.71
CA ARG A 79 -24.96 15.05 -65.49
C ARG A 79 -24.91 13.82 -64.61
N ALA A 80 -25.56 12.73 -65.03
CA ALA A 80 -25.54 11.43 -64.36
C ALA A 80 -24.35 10.58 -64.82
N PHE A 81 -24.14 10.54 -66.13
CA PHE A 81 -23.11 9.75 -66.79
C PHE A 81 -22.64 10.47 -68.05
N GLU A 82 -21.33 10.59 -68.25
CA GLU A 82 -20.76 11.04 -69.53
C GLU A 82 -19.54 10.21 -69.91
N PHE A 83 -19.19 10.20 -71.19
CA PHE A 83 -17.97 9.56 -71.70
C PHE A 83 -17.45 10.26 -72.95
N GLU A 84 -16.13 10.28 -73.11
CA GLU A 84 -15.48 10.85 -74.30
C GLU A 84 -15.70 9.93 -75.52
N ARG A 85 -15.47 8.63 -75.35
CA ARG A 85 -15.53 7.65 -76.43
C ARG A 85 -15.83 6.24 -75.94
N LEU A 86 -16.69 5.50 -76.65
CA LEU A 86 -16.98 4.09 -76.45
C LEU A 86 -16.75 3.34 -77.77
N ASP A 87 -15.71 2.51 -77.84
CA ASP A 87 -15.42 1.64 -78.97
C ASP A 87 -15.85 0.20 -78.67
N VAL A 88 -16.58 -0.41 -79.61
CA VAL A 88 -17.01 -1.82 -79.56
C VAL A 88 -16.63 -2.48 -80.87
N ARG A 89 -15.96 -3.62 -80.81
CA ARG A 89 -15.67 -4.48 -81.96
C ARG A 89 -16.28 -5.85 -81.76
N VAL A 90 -17.17 -6.24 -82.65
CA VAL A 90 -17.89 -7.53 -82.60
C VAL A 90 -17.49 -8.39 -83.78
N ASP A 91 -17.14 -9.64 -83.52
CA ASP A 91 -16.97 -10.64 -84.57
C ASP A 91 -18.31 -11.32 -84.86
N TYR A 92 -18.79 -11.18 -86.10
CA TYR A 92 -20.10 -11.67 -86.50
C TYR A 92 -20.12 -13.15 -86.87
N LEU A 93 -18.98 -13.75 -87.23
CA LEU A 93 -18.92 -15.14 -87.69
C LEU A 93 -19.37 -16.15 -86.61
N PRO A 94 -18.98 -16.00 -85.33
CA PRO A 94 -19.40 -16.91 -84.27
C PRO A 94 -20.88 -16.78 -83.87
N LEU A 95 -21.60 -15.74 -84.30
CA LEU A 95 -23.02 -15.55 -83.97
C LEU A 95 -23.89 -16.69 -84.53
N VAL A 96 -23.52 -17.25 -85.69
CA VAL A 96 -24.18 -18.42 -86.30
C VAL A 96 -24.07 -19.66 -85.39
N LEU A 97 -23.00 -19.74 -84.61
CA LEU A 97 -22.73 -20.80 -83.63
C LEU A 97 -23.23 -20.45 -82.22
N ARG A 98 -24.12 -19.46 -82.08
CA ARG A 98 -24.66 -18.98 -80.79
C ARG A 98 -23.57 -18.47 -79.84
N HIS A 99 -22.51 -17.90 -80.40
CA HIS A 99 -21.39 -17.36 -79.66
C HIS A 99 -21.25 -15.86 -79.95
N VAL A 100 -21.39 -15.03 -78.92
CA VAL A 100 -21.14 -13.59 -79.03
C VAL A 100 -19.68 -13.34 -78.67
N ARG A 101 -18.86 -12.98 -79.66
CA ARG A 101 -17.46 -12.62 -79.43
C ARG A 101 -17.24 -11.13 -79.64
N VAL A 102 -16.88 -10.45 -78.57
CA VAL A 102 -16.46 -9.05 -78.59
C VAL A 102 -14.94 -9.04 -78.52
N THR A 103 -14.29 -8.60 -79.59
CA THR A 103 -12.83 -8.59 -79.69
C THR A 103 -12.22 -7.44 -78.91
N GLU A 104 -12.90 -6.29 -78.86
CA GLU A 104 -12.44 -5.10 -78.14
C GLU A 104 -13.63 -4.28 -77.66
N LEU A 105 -13.61 -3.91 -76.38
CA LEU A 105 -14.56 -2.99 -75.77
C LEU A 105 -13.78 -1.93 -74.98
N THR A 106 -13.72 -0.70 -75.47
CA THR A 106 -12.94 0.38 -74.85
C THR A 106 -13.84 1.56 -74.48
N LEU A 107 -13.81 1.98 -73.21
CA LEU A 107 -14.53 3.15 -72.69
C LEU A 107 -13.52 4.18 -72.15
N VAL A 108 -13.52 5.37 -72.74
CA VAL A 108 -12.55 6.44 -72.45
C VAL A 108 -13.20 7.59 -71.70
N ALA A 109 -12.56 8.01 -70.61
CA ALA A 109 -12.96 9.09 -69.72
C ALA A 109 -14.45 9.06 -69.33
N PRO A 110 -15.00 7.92 -68.86
CA PRO A 110 -16.34 7.92 -68.30
C PRO A 110 -16.36 8.70 -66.97
N MET A 111 -17.43 9.45 -66.72
CA MET A 111 -17.66 10.13 -65.44
C MET A 111 -19.05 9.79 -64.92
N LEU A 112 -19.13 9.27 -63.69
CA LEU A 112 -20.39 8.96 -62.98
C LEU A 112 -20.57 9.88 -61.78
N ASN A 113 -21.78 10.44 -61.63
CA ASN A 113 -22.20 11.15 -60.42
C ASN A 113 -23.35 10.41 -59.74
N ILE A 114 -23.12 9.94 -58.52
CA ILE A 114 -24.07 9.17 -57.71
C ILE A 114 -24.48 9.99 -56.50
N VAL A 115 -25.77 10.00 -56.16
CA VAL A 115 -26.27 10.64 -54.94
C VAL A 115 -27.13 9.67 -54.17
N ARG A 116 -26.77 9.42 -52.90
CA ARG A 116 -27.57 8.65 -51.95
C ARG A 116 -28.41 9.61 -51.10
N ARG A 117 -29.72 9.38 -51.07
CA ARG A 117 -30.73 10.21 -50.37
C ARG A 117 -31.32 9.51 -49.15
N GLY A 118 -31.30 8.18 -49.12
CA GLY A 118 -31.81 7.37 -48.02
C GLY A 118 -31.05 6.04 -47.90
N PRO A 119 -31.41 5.17 -46.92
CA PRO A 119 -30.68 3.93 -46.66
C PRO A 119 -30.47 3.04 -47.89
N ALA A 120 -31.47 2.95 -48.76
CA ALA A 120 -31.43 2.23 -50.04
C ALA A 120 -31.88 3.10 -51.23
N ASP A 121 -32.08 4.40 -51.02
CA ASP A 121 -32.56 5.32 -52.06
C ASP A 121 -31.39 6.10 -52.68
N PHE A 122 -31.05 5.71 -53.91
CA PHE A 122 -30.10 6.37 -54.79
C PHE A 122 -30.79 7.11 -55.94
N ASP A 123 -30.12 8.09 -56.54
CA ASP A 123 -30.58 8.81 -57.74
C ASP A 123 -30.69 7.95 -59.02
N PHE A 124 -30.38 6.66 -58.92
CA PHE A 124 -30.58 5.65 -59.96
C PHE A 124 -31.49 4.48 -59.57
N SER A 125 -32.08 4.47 -58.37
CA SER A 125 -32.96 3.37 -57.92
C SER A 125 -34.15 3.15 -58.87
N ASP A 126 -34.64 4.23 -59.47
CA ASP A 126 -35.73 4.21 -60.46
C ASP A 126 -35.41 3.36 -61.71
N LEU A 127 -34.12 3.25 -62.08
CA LEU A 127 -33.66 2.38 -63.16
C LEU A 127 -33.67 0.90 -62.80
N LEU A 128 -33.45 0.57 -61.52
CA LEU A 128 -33.44 -0.81 -61.04
C LEU A 128 -34.86 -1.37 -60.95
N GLU A 129 -35.80 -0.57 -60.44
CA GLU A 129 -37.22 -0.92 -60.33
C GLU A 129 -37.86 -1.18 -61.71
N HIS A 130 -37.49 -0.39 -62.74
CA HIS A 130 -37.96 -0.61 -64.11
C HIS A 130 -37.52 -1.94 -64.73
N ARG A 131 -36.49 -2.59 -64.19
CA ARG A 131 -35.94 -3.87 -64.69
C ARG A 131 -36.37 -5.08 -63.85
N GLY A 132 -36.80 -4.86 -62.60
CA GLY A 132 -37.12 -5.88 -61.61
C GLY A 132 -38.58 -6.35 -61.55
N GLY A 133 -39.47 -5.83 -62.40
CA GLY A 133 -40.91 -6.15 -62.40
C GLY A 133 -41.30 -7.55 -62.92
N GLY A 134 -40.45 -8.56 -62.75
CA GLY A 134 -40.74 -9.95 -63.10
C GLY A 134 -41.00 -10.80 -61.85
N ASP A 135 -42.08 -11.58 -61.86
CA ASP A 135 -42.48 -12.47 -60.77
C ASP A 135 -41.36 -13.50 -60.44
N PRO A 136 -40.79 -13.53 -59.22
CA PRO A 136 -39.71 -14.45 -58.84
C PRO A 136 -40.11 -15.94 -58.91
N ALA A 137 -41.41 -16.23 -59.00
CA ALA A 137 -41.96 -17.58 -59.07
C ALA A 137 -42.08 -18.13 -60.51
N ALA A 138 -41.78 -17.34 -61.54
CA ALA A 138 -41.83 -17.82 -62.92
C ALA A 138 -40.63 -18.74 -63.22
N PRO A 139 -40.84 -19.99 -63.72
CA PRO A 139 -39.74 -20.87 -64.10
C PRO A 139 -38.89 -20.19 -65.20
N PRO A 140 -37.56 -20.27 -65.13
CA PRO A 140 -36.70 -19.60 -66.11
C PRO A 140 -37.01 -20.16 -67.50
N PRO A 141 -37.19 -19.31 -68.52
CA PRO A 141 -37.43 -19.78 -69.88
C PRO A 141 -36.23 -20.64 -70.33
N SER A 142 -36.49 -21.89 -70.69
CA SER A 142 -35.49 -22.83 -71.25
C SER A 142 -35.11 -22.40 -72.67
N SER A 143 -34.34 -21.32 -72.74
CA SER A 143 -33.71 -20.81 -73.96
C SER A 143 -32.29 -21.40 -74.08
N PRO A 144 -31.79 -21.67 -75.30
CA PRO A 144 -30.45 -22.21 -75.49
C PRO A 144 -29.39 -21.23 -74.95
N LYS A 145 -28.44 -21.74 -74.15
CA LYS A 145 -27.36 -20.94 -73.53
C LYS A 145 -26.44 -20.35 -74.61
N TRP A 146 -26.42 -19.03 -74.71
CA TRP A 146 -25.44 -18.29 -75.53
C TRP A 146 -24.11 -18.22 -74.79
N THR A 147 -23.00 -18.48 -75.49
CA THR A 147 -21.66 -18.26 -74.94
C THR A 147 -21.20 -16.86 -75.32
N VAL A 148 -20.81 -16.07 -74.33
CA VAL A 148 -20.26 -14.72 -74.51
C VAL A 148 -18.79 -14.73 -74.17
N THR A 149 -17.95 -14.21 -75.08
CA THR A 149 -16.51 -14.02 -74.89
C THR A 149 -16.14 -12.57 -75.15
N LEU A 150 -15.36 -12.01 -74.22
CA LEU A 150 -14.79 -10.66 -74.26
C LEU A 150 -13.27 -10.82 -74.30
N ASP A 151 -12.66 -10.61 -75.48
CA ASP A 151 -11.22 -10.81 -75.65
C ASP A 151 -10.41 -9.71 -74.94
N ARG A 152 -10.83 -8.45 -75.05
CA ARG A 152 -10.26 -7.31 -74.33
C ARG A 152 -11.35 -6.32 -73.92
N VAL A 153 -11.41 -5.96 -72.63
CA VAL A 153 -12.19 -4.81 -72.14
C VAL A 153 -11.22 -3.82 -71.51
N SER A 154 -11.30 -2.55 -71.89
CA SER A 154 -10.46 -1.46 -71.39
C SER A 154 -11.33 -0.29 -70.95
N VAL A 155 -11.24 0.12 -69.69
CA VAL A 155 -11.77 1.40 -69.21
C VAL A 155 -10.59 2.29 -68.85
N GLN A 156 -10.55 3.52 -69.35
CA GLN A 156 -9.45 4.44 -69.15
C GLN A 156 -9.95 5.75 -68.53
N ARG A 157 -9.27 6.24 -67.50
CA ARG A 157 -9.58 7.52 -66.84
C ARG A 157 -11.04 7.62 -66.35
N LEU A 158 -11.59 6.56 -65.74
CA LEU A 158 -12.91 6.64 -65.11
C LEU A 158 -12.84 7.53 -63.86
N THR A 159 -13.80 8.44 -63.75
CA THR A 159 -14.06 9.23 -62.53
C THR A 159 -15.44 8.87 -61.97
N VAL A 160 -15.53 8.61 -60.68
CA VAL A 160 -16.81 8.44 -59.96
C VAL A 160 -16.86 9.40 -58.79
N VAL A 161 -17.92 10.19 -58.69
CA VAL A 161 -18.20 11.04 -57.53
C VAL A 161 -19.51 10.58 -56.92
N ALA A 162 -19.46 10.06 -55.69
CA ALA A 162 -20.63 9.61 -54.94
C ALA A 162 -20.81 10.49 -53.71
N ARG A 163 -21.95 11.19 -53.61
CA ARG A 163 -22.32 12.00 -52.45
C ARG A 163 -23.37 11.27 -51.62
N ASP A 164 -23.09 11.12 -50.33
CA ASP A 164 -24.01 10.55 -49.36
C ASP A 164 -24.62 11.65 -48.49
N LEU A 165 -25.91 11.92 -48.71
CA LEU A 165 -26.68 12.92 -47.98
C LEU A 165 -27.29 12.35 -46.69
N THR A 166 -27.09 11.05 -46.41
CA THR A 166 -27.61 10.40 -45.20
C THR A 166 -26.69 10.60 -43.99
N THR A 167 -25.48 11.12 -44.19
CA THR A 167 -24.54 11.45 -43.11
C THR A 167 -24.56 12.94 -42.78
N SER A 168 -24.21 13.28 -41.54
CA SER A 168 -24.02 14.66 -41.11
C SER A 168 -22.64 14.83 -40.48
N PRO A 169 -21.69 15.55 -41.10
CA PRO A 169 -21.81 16.26 -42.38
C PRO A 169 -21.98 15.32 -43.58
N GLU A 170 -22.44 15.85 -44.72
CA GLU A 170 -22.55 15.11 -45.98
C GLU A 170 -21.19 14.54 -46.39
N SER A 171 -21.15 13.28 -46.79
CA SER A 171 -19.90 12.60 -47.15
C SER A 171 -19.74 12.51 -48.67
N GLU A 172 -18.56 12.85 -49.19
CA GLU A 172 -18.23 12.65 -50.60
C GLU A 172 -17.17 11.55 -50.77
N TRP A 173 -17.41 10.65 -51.71
CA TRP A 173 -16.50 9.59 -52.15
C TRP A 173 -16.11 9.82 -53.59
N ARG A 174 -14.81 9.87 -53.87
CA ARG A 174 -14.24 10.07 -55.19
C ARG A 174 -13.37 8.90 -55.59
N ILE A 175 -13.60 8.39 -56.80
CA ILE A 175 -12.70 7.47 -57.50
C ILE A 175 -12.13 8.24 -58.68
N ASP A 176 -10.81 8.41 -58.72
CA ASP A 176 -10.09 9.15 -59.74
C ASP A 176 -9.14 8.25 -60.53
N ASP A 177 -8.92 8.60 -61.80
CA ASP A 177 -8.00 7.93 -62.74
C ASP A 177 -8.20 6.41 -62.83
N MET A 178 -9.43 5.89 -62.65
CA MET A 178 -9.63 4.44 -62.65
C MET A 178 -9.39 3.88 -64.06
N THR A 179 -8.45 2.94 -64.13
CA THR A 179 -8.10 2.16 -65.31
C THR A 179 -8.43 0.71 -65.04
N LEU A 180 -9.16 0.05 -65.94
CA LEU A 180 -9.51 -1.36 -65.88
C LEU A 180 -9.13 -2.02 -67.21
N GLU A 181 -8.23 -2.98 -67.19
CA GLU A 181 -7.96 -3.86 -68.32
C GLU A 181 -8.38 -5.29 -67.97
N THR A 182 -9.17 -5.93 -68.83
CA THR A 182 -9.47 -7.36 -68.74
C THR A 182 -9.15 -8.05 -70.06
N ARG A 183 -8.76 -9.33 -70.00
CA ARG A 183 -8.46 -10.13 -71.19
C ARG A 183 -9.03 -11.54 -71.06
N GLY A 184 -9.68 -12.00 -72.14
CA GLY A 184 -10.16 -13.38 -72.27
C GLY A 184 -11.25 -13.77 -71.28
N LEU A 185 -12.19 -12.87 -70.95
CA LEU A 185 -13.33 -13.20 -70.11
C LEU A 185 -14.36 -13.98 -70.92
N THR A 186 -14.87 -15.09 -70.40
CA THR A 186 -15.88 -15.88 -71.12
C THR A 186 -16.80 -16.61 -70.16
N THR A 187 -18.04 -16.83 -70.63
CA THR A 187 -19.08 -17.62 -69.97
C THR A 187 -19.05 -19.10 -70.39
N GLY A 188 -18.08 -19.50 -71.22
CA GLY A 188 -17.88 -20.90 -71.58
C GLY A 188 -17.10 -21.65 -70.50
N GLY A 189 -17.76 -22.51 -69.72
CA GLY A 189 -17.19 -23.15 -68.52
C GLY A 189 -15.99 -24.09 -68.71
N SER A 190 -15.51 -24.32 -69.94
CA SER A 190 -14.31 -25.12 -70.24
C SER A 190 -13.11 -24.29 -70.72
N ALA A 191 -13.24 -22.96 -70.78
CA ALA A 191 -12.21 -22.08 -71.30
C ALA A 191 -11.14 -21.75 -70.24
N ARG A 192 -9.96 -21.29 -70.70
CA ARG A 192 -8.91 -20.80 -69.81
C ARG A 192 -9.41 -19.55 -69.05
N PRO A 193 -9.13 -19.42 -67.75
CA PRO A 193 -9.46 -18.22 -67.00
C PRO A 193 -8.86 -16.96 -67.62
N GLY A 194 -9.63 -15.87 -67.60
CA GLY A 194 -9.19 -14.55 -68.05
C GLY A 194 -8.33 -13.83 -67.00
N ARG A 195 -7.82 -12.66 -67.37
CA ARG A 195 -7.02 -11.78 -66.51
C ARG A 195 -7.72 -10.43 -66.31
N LEU A 196 -7.46 -9.79 -65.18
CA LEU A 196 -7.99 -8.47 -64.81
C LEU A 196 -6.90 -7.66 -64.10
N GLU A 197 -6.71 -6.41 -64.52
CA GLU A 197 -5.89 -5.41 -63.83
C GLU A 197 -6.72 -4.14 -63.69
N MET A 198 -6.79 -3.62 -62.48
CA MET A 198 -7.50 -2.38 -62.15
C MET A 198 -6.60 -1.50 -61.28
N LYS A 199 -6.50 -0.22 -61.60
CA LYS A 199 -5.78 0.79 -60.82
C LYS A 199 -6.66 2.02 -60.68
N LEU A 200 -6.78 2.57 -59.48
CA LEU A 200 -7.59 3.76 -59.20
C LEU A 200 -7.04 4.53 -58.00
N LYS A 201 -7.50 5.77 -57.82
CA LYS A 201 -7.30 6.54 -56.59
C LYS A 201 -8.63 6.71 -55.88
N LEU A 202 -8.79 6.13 -54.69
CA LEU A 202 -9.99 6.29 -53.86
C LEU A 202 -9.74 7.38 -52.82
N ASN A 203 -10.42 8.53 -52.92
CA ASN A 203 -10.18 9.71 -52.09
C ASN A 203 -8.68 10.09 -52.02
N GLY A 204 -7.96 9.95 -53.14
CA GLY A 204 -6.52 10.19 -53.24
C GLY A 204 -5.63 8.99 -52.90
N ALA A 205 -6.14 7.93 -52.26
CA ALA A 205 -5.37 6.74 -51.91
C ALA A 205 -5.24 5.77 -53.10
N PRO A 206 -4.02 5.36 -53.49
CA PRO A 206 -3.84 4.38 -54.56
C PRO A 206 -4.44 3.03 -54.21
N VAL A 207 -5.23 2.48 -55.13
CA VAL A 207 -5.79 1.12 -55.05
C VAL A 207 -5.43 0.37 -56.33
N ALA A 208 -4.92 -0.85 -56.19
CA ALA A 208 -4.69 -1.74 -57.32
C ALA A 208 -5.33 -3.10 -57.07
N VAL A 209 -5.94 -3.67 -58.10
CA VAL A 209 -6.52 -5.01 -58.10
C VAL A 209 -5.96 -5.76 -59.30
N THR A 210 -5.31 -6.89 -59.07
CA THR A 210 -4.76 -7.75 -60.13
C THR A 210 -5.28 -9.17 -59.98
N SER A 211 -5.66 -9.81 -61.07
CA SER A 211 -6.11 -11.20 -61.08
C SER A 211 -5.61 -11.88 -62.35
N ASP A 212 -4.92 -13.01 -62.16
CA ASP A 212 -4.48 -13.87 -63.27
C ASP A 212 -5.50 -14.96 -63.61
N SER A 213 -6.60 -15.05 -62.84
CA SER A 213 -7.61 -16.09 -62.99
C SER A 213 -9.01 -15.56 -62.67
N VAL A 214 -9.77 -15.27 -63.74
CA VAL A 214 -11.17 -14.85 -63.70
C VAL A 214 -12.00 -15.78 -64.60
N ALA A 215 -12.90 -16.55 -64.01
CA ALA A 215 -13.91 -17.35 -64.71
C ALA A 215 -15.31 -16.82 -64.38
N LEU A 216 -16.22 -16.78 -65.37
CA LEU A 216 -17.57 -16.23 -65.19
C LEU A 216 -18.66 -17.29 -64.98
N ASP A 217 -18.45 -18.53 -65.41
CA ASP A 217 -19.40 -19.64 -65.23
C ASP A 217 -18.67 -20.98 -64.98
N PRO A 218 -18.59 -21.49 -63.73
CA PRO A 218 -18.99 -20.80 -62.51
C PRO A 218 -18.08 -19.60 -62.19
N LEU A 219 -18.61 -18.61 -61.45
CA LEU A 219 -17.84 -17.43 -61.07
C LEU A 219 -16.69 -17.82 -60.12
N ALA A 220 -15.45 -17.70 -60.59
CA ALA A 220 -14.25 -17.97 -59.81
C ALA A 220 -13.19 -16.89 -60.05
N VAL A 221 -12.70 -16.25 -58.99
CA VAL A 221 -11.77 -15.11 -59.05
C VAL A 221 -10.67 -15.28 -58.01
N ALA A 222 -9.41 -15.17 -58.44
CA ALA A 222 -8.26 -15.08 -57.54
C ALA A 222 -7.54 -13.74 -57.74
N ALA A 223 -7.76 -12.79 -56.83
CA ALA A 223 -7.31 -11.40 -56.97
C ALA A 223 -6.37 -10.97 -55.84
N ARG A 224 -5.37 -10.16 -56.16
CA ARG A 224 -4.57 -9.39 -55.21
C ARG A 224 -5.05 -7.94 -55.20
N VAL A 225 -5.44 -7.45 -54.03
CA VAL A 225 -5.92 -6.09 -53.77
C VAL A 225 -4.92 -5.38 -52.88
N THR A 226 -4.42 -4.23 -53.33
CA THR A 226 -3.58 -3.34 -52.51
C THR A 226 -4.23 -1.98 -52.36
N VAL A 227 -4.20 -1.44 -51.15
CA VAL A 227 -4.57 -0.04 -50.85
C VAL A 227 -3.42 0.56 -50.08
N GLU A 228 -2.94 1.73 -50.49
CA GLU A 228 -1.83 2.42 -49.84
C GLU A 228 -2.31 3.70 -49.17
N GLY A 229 -2.23 3.74 -47.83
CA GLY A 229 -2.38 4.97 -47.06
C GLY A 229 -3.77 5.64 -47.14
N PHE A 230 -4.85 4.86 -47.19
CA PHE A 230 -6.22 5.39 -47.18
C PHE A 230 -6.50 6.14 -45.87
N ASP A 231 -6.87 7.41 -45.98
CA ASP A 231 -7.23 8.26 -44.85
C ASP A 231 -8.58 7.83 -44.26
N LEU A 232 -8.65 7.64 -42.94
CA LEU A 232 -9.86 7.27 -42.22
C LEU A 232 -10.81 8.45 -41.98
N ALA A 233 -10.38 9.70 -42.14
CA ALA A 233 -11.21 10.88 -41.90
C ALA A 233 -12.58 10.86 -42.63
N PRO A 234 -12.69 10.42 -43.90
CA PRO A 234 -13.97 10.33 -44.60
C PRO A 234 -14.97 9.33 -44.00
N LEU A 235 -14.51 8.39 -43.15
CA LEU A 235 -15.39 7.43 -42.47
C LEU A 235 -16.04 8.01 -41.22
N HIS A 236 -15.55 9.12 -40.68
CA HIS A 236 -16.02 9.69 -39.41
C HIS A 236 -17.55 9.93 -39.37
N PRO A 237 -18.21 10.49 -40.40
CA PRO A 237 -19.66 10.69 -40.40
C PRO A 237 -20.48 9.40 -40.32
N TYR A 238 -19.90 8.26 -40.73
CA TYR A 238 -20.52 6.94 -40.65
C TYR A 238 -20.33 6.26 -39.29
N LEU A 239 -19.46 6.81 -38.43
CA LEU A 239 -19.10 6.28 -37.12
C LEU A 239 -19.65 7.14 -35.97
N ALA A 240 -20.57 8.06 -36.24
CA ALA A 240 -21.13 8.96 -35.21
C ALA A 240 -21.94 8.23 -34.12
N SER A 241 -22.41 7.00 -34.39
CA SER A 241 -23.23 6.20 -33.48
C SER A 241 -22.43 5.28 -32.54
N VAL A 242 -21.11 5.16 -32.74
CA VAL A 242 -20.27 4.35 -31.85
C VAL A 242 -19.70 5.21 -30.71
N PRO A 243 -19.46 4.63 -29.52
CA PRO A 243 -18.98 5.40 -28.35
C PRO A 243 -17.52 5.88 -28.49
N ALA A 244 -16.77 5.32 -29.43
CA ALA A 244 -15.43 5.74 -29.79
C ALA A 244 -15.19 5.54 -31.29
N ALA A 245 -14.55 6.51 -31.94
CA ALA A 245 -14.29 6.49 -33.37
C ALA A 245 -12.87 6.99 -33.68
N PRO A 246 -12.25 6.50 -34.78
CA PRO A 246 -11.02 7.08 -35.28
C PRO A 246 -11.25 8.54 -35.67
N ARG A 247 -10.39 9.42 -35.18
CA ARG A 247 -10.30 10.83 -35.60
C ARG A 247 -9.32 10.99 -36.77
N ALA A 248 -8.22 10.24 -36.72
CA ALA A 248 -7.16 10.27 -37.71
C ALA A 248 -6.55 8.88 -37.85
N GLY A 249 -5.90 8.64 -38.99
CA GLY A 249 -5.15 7.42 -39.25
C GLY A 249 -5.17 7.08 -40.74
N ARG A 250 -4.10 6.43 -41.20
CA ARG A 250 -4.02 5.89 -42.56
C ARG A 250 -3.99 4.38 -42.54
N VAL A 251 -4.76 3.74 -43.41
CA VAL A 251 -4.81 2.29 -43.56
C VAL A 251 -4.17 1.86 -44.86
N SER A 252 -3.28 0.88 -44.78
CA SER A 252 -2.74 0.18 -45.94
C SER A 252 -3.11 -1.29 -45.85
N LEU A 253 -3.46 -1.91 -46.96
CA LEU A 253 -3.72 -3.35 -47.01
C LEU A 253 -3.13 -3.95 -48.29
N ALA A 254 -2.69 -5.19 -48.18
CA ALA A 254 -2.26 -6.00 -49.31
C ALA A 254 -2.82 -7.41 -49.10
N LEU A 255 -3.92 -7.71 -49.78
CA LEU A 255 -4.73 -8.92 -49.59
C LEU A 255 -4.76 -9.76 -50.87
N ALA A 256 -4.58 -11.06 -50.74
CA ALA A 256 -4.92 -12.05 -51.75
C ALA A 256 -6.28 -12.66 -51.39
N LEU A 257 -7.23 -12.59 -52.32
CA LEU A 257 -8.58 -13.12 -52.19
C LEU A 257 -8.79 -14.22 -53.23
N ALA A 258 -9.40 -15.33 -52.82
CA ALA A 258 -9.88 -16.35 -53.74
C ALA A 258 -11.35 -16.66 -53.45
N VAL A 259 -12.20 -16.45 -54.45
CA VAL A 259 -13.65 -16.63 -54.36
C VAL A 259 -14.10 -17.57 -55.47
N GLU A 260 -14.93 -18.55 -55.13
CA GLU A 260 -15.54 -19.50 -56.06
C GLU A 260 -16.99 -19.71 -55.67
N LEU A 261 -17.93 -19.39 -56.56
CA LEU A 261 -19.36 -19.60 -56.36
C LEU A 261 -19.79 -20.89 -57.06
N ALA A 262 -20.58 -21.70 -56.35
CA ALA A 262 -21.36 -22.78 -56.93
C ALA A 262 -22.83 -22.35 -57.08
N PRO A 263 -23.66 -23.08 -57.84
CA PRO A 263 -25.11 -22.80 -57.95
C PRO A 263 -25.84 -22.76 -56.60
N THR A 264 -25.31 -23.46 -55.60
CA THR A 264 -25.86 -23.58 -54.24
C THR A 264 -25.29 -22.55 -53.25
N GLY A 265 -24.39 -21.67 -53.66
CA GLY A 265 -23.77 -20.64 -52.80
C GLY A 265 -22.24 -20.57 -52.89
N LEU A 266 -21.60 -19.92 -51.93
CA LEU A 266 -20.15 -19.77 -51.86
C LEU A 266 -19.48 -21.14 -51.62
N LYS A 267 -18.68 -21.60 -52.59
CA LYS A 267 -17.92 -22.86 -52.49
C LYS A 267 -16.55 -22.66 -51.86
N ARG A 268 -15.89 -21.53 -52.15
CA ARG A 268 -14.60 -21.14 -51.57
C ARG A 268 -14.55 -19.64 -51.40
N GLY A 269 -14.06 -19.17 -50.25
CA GLY A 269 -13.86 -17.76 -49.97
C GLY A 269 -12.72 -17.59 -48.97
N THR A 270 -11.50 -17.44 -49.46
CA THR A 270 -10.29 -17.34 -48.62
C THR A 270 -9.63 -15.98 -48.77
N VAL A 271 -9.15 -15.40 -47.67
CA VAL A 271 -8.42 -14.13 -47.63
C VAL A 271 -7.09 -14.31 -46.87
N GLN A 272 -6.00 -13.80 -47.45
CA GLN A 272 -4.66 -13.83 -46.85
C GLN A 272 -3.95 -12.52 -47.12
N GLY A 273 -3.02 -12.09 -46.26
CA GLY A 273 -2.23 -10.89 -46.52
C GLY A 273 -1.92 -10.07 -45.27
N VAL A 274 -1.70 -8.78 -45.47
CA VAL A 274 -1.36 -7.84 -44.40
C VAL A 274 -2.28 -6.63 -44.40
N VAL A 275 -2.63 -6.17 -43.20
CA VAL A 275 -3.35 -4.93 -42.96
C VAL A 275 -2.51 -4.11 -41.98
N GLY A 276 -2.24 -2.86 -42.31
CA GLY A 276 -1.45 -1.96 -41.49
C GLY A 276 -2.16 -0.63 -41.29
N THR A 277 -1.97 -0.01 -40.13
CA THR A 277 -2.44 1.35 -39.87
C THR A 277 -1.31 2.21 -39.33
N ALA A 278 -1.24 3.47 -39.77
CA ALA A 278 -0.27 4.45 -39.33
C ALA A 278 -0.95 5.68 -38.73
N GLY A 279 -0.49 6.10 -37.54
CA GLY A 279 -0.97 7.30 -36.86
C GLY A 279 -2.45 7.25 -36.47
N LEU A 280 -2.93 6.09 -36.01
CA LEU A 280 -4.31 5.92 -35.61
C LEU A 280 -4.57 6.65 -34.30
N GLU A 281 -5.53 7.57 -34.29
CA GLU A 281 -5.98 8.29 -33.10
C GLU A 281 -7.46 8.03 -32.90
N VAL A 282 -7.84 7.56 -31.71
CA VAL A 282 -9.22 7.27 -31.35
C VAL A 282 -9.68 8.20 -30.24
N VAL A 283 -10.83 8.82 -30.46
CA VAL A 283 -11.49 9.74 -29.52
C VAL A 283 -12.82 9.15 -29.06
N GLN A 284 -13.20 9.45 -27.83
CA GLN A 284 -14.56 9.16 -27.34
C GLN A 284 -15.53 10.21 -27.87
N THR A 285 -16.76 9.81 -28.12
CA THR A 285 -17.83 10.71 -28.57
C THR A 285 -18.02 11.85 -27.56
N GLY A 286 -17.91 13.10 -28.01
CA GLY A 286 -18.01 14.30 -27.16
C GLY A 286 -16.69 14.76 -26.52
N ARG A 287 -15.56 14.07 -26.74
CA ARG A 287 -14.22 14.49 -26.27
C ARG A 287 -13.31 14.85 -27.44
N THR A 288 -12.43 15.82 -27.22
CA THR A 288 -11.45 16.27 -28.22
C THR A 288 -10.07 15.62 -28.05
N GLU A 289 -9.73 15.17 -26.85
CA GLU A 289 -8.47 14.48 -26.59
C GLU A 289 -8.55 12.99 -26.96
N PRO A 290 -7.56 12.45 -27.69
CA PRO A 290 -7.50 11.02 -27.97
C PRO A 290 -7.15 10.26 -26.69
N PHE A 291 -7.93 9.22 -26.39
CA PHE A 291 -7.63 8.32 -25.28
C PHE A 291 -6.74 7.16 -25.73
N LEU A 292 -6.71 6.86 -27.03
CA LEU A 292 -5.90 5.82 -27.64
C LEU A 292 -5.19 6.37 -28.87
N VAL A 293 -3.86 6.29 -28.87
CA VAL A 293 -3.01 6.62 -30.02
C VAL A 293 -2.17 5.40 -30.35
N ILE A 294 -2.20 4.96 -31.61
CA ILE A 294 -1.42 3.83 -32.11
C ILE A 294 -0.61 4.30 -33.33
N PRO A 295 0.68 4.63 -33.14
CA PRO A 295 1.56 5.05 -34.22
C PRO A 295 1.65 4.03 -35.34
N GLN A 296 1.80 2.74 -35.01
CA GLN A 296 1.86 1.64 -35.97
C GLN A 296 1.10 0.42 -35.42
N LEU A 297 0.21 -0.12 -36.25
CA LEU A 297 -0.46 -1.42 -36.04
C LEU A 297 -0.32 -2.23 -37.32
N GLY A 298 0.15 -3.47 -37.20
CA GLY A 298 0.25 -4.44 -38.28
C GLY A 298 -0.51 -5.72 -37.95
N VAL A 299 -1.27 -6.23 -38.89
CA VAL A 299 -2.01 -7.50 -38.77
C VAL A 299 -1.66 -8.36 -39.96
N LYS A 300 -1.08 -9.53 -39.71
CA LYS A 300 -0.80 -10.55 -40.72
C LYS A 300 -1.91 -11.59 -40.71
N VAL A 301 -2.77 -11.55 -41.71
CA VAL A 301 -3.81 -12.55 -41.94
C VAL A 301 -3.19 -13.74 -42.66
N LYS A 302 -3.02 -14.86 -41.96
CA LYS A 302 -2.44 -16.08 -42.51
C LYS A 302 -3.46 -16.82 -43.38
N ASP A 303 -4.68 -16.93 -42.86
CA ASP A 303 -5.81 -17.53 -43.57
C ASP A 303 -7.13 -17.08 -42.95
N ALA A 304 -8.10 -16.67 -43.77
CA ALA A 304 -9.46 -16.39 -43.34
C ALA A 304 -10.41 -17.08 -44.32
N ASP A 305 -11.05 -18.15 -43.87
CA ASP A 305 -11.97 -18.97 -44.65
C ASP A 305 -13.42 -18.64 -44.28
N LEU A 306 -14.12 -18.01 -45.22
CA LEU A 306 -15.51 -17.58 -45.09
C LEU A 306 -16.49 -18.76 -45.08
N VAL A 307 -16.14 -19.89 -45.68
CA VAL A 307 -16.96 -21.11 -45.74
C VAL A 307 -16.81 -21.88 -44.43
N ALA A 308 -15.58 -22.04 -43.94
CA ALA A 308 -15.28 -22.69 -42.67
C ALA A 308 -15.52 -21.80 -41.45
N ARG A 309 -15.78 -20.49 -41.65
CA ARG A 309 -15.96 -19.47 -40.61
C ARG A 309 -14.79 -19.41 -39.64
N SER A 310 -13.57 -19.54 -40.18
CA SER A 310 -12.35 -19.59 -39.40
C SER A 310 -11.35 -18.52 -39.84
N VAL A 311 -10.74 -17.84 -38.87
CA VAL A 311 -9.71 -16.82 -39.11
C VAL A 311 -8.45 -17.19 -38.33
N THR A 312 -7.32 -17.23 -39.02
CA THR A 312 -5.98 -17.41 -38.44
C THR A 312 -5.13 -16.17 -38.73
N LEU A 313 -4.77 -15.45 -37.67
CA LEU A 313 -3.85 -14.33 -37.69
C LEU A 313 -2.46 -14.83 -37.30
N GLY A 314 -1.47 -14.61 -38.16
CA GLY A 314 -0.07 -14.99 -37.88
C GLY A 314 0.61 -14.06 -36.88
N ALA A 315 0.31 -12.76 -36.94
CA ALA A 315 0.85 -11.77 -36.01
C ALA A 315 -0.06 -10.54 -35.93
N VAL A 316 -0.20 -9.98 -34.73
CA VAL A 316 -0.76 -8.66 -34.47
C VAL A 316 0.31 -7.84 -33.76
N GLU A 317 0.89 -6.86 -34.44
CA GLU A 317 2.00 -6.07 -33.95
C GLU A 317 1.56 -4.64 -33.70
N VAL A 318 1.81 -4.14 -32.50
CA VAL A 318 1.44 -2.78 -32.07
C VAL A 318 2.69 -2.10 -31.52
N GLU A 319 3.12 -0.99 -32.12
CA GLU A 319 4.27 -0.21 -31.65
C GLU A 319 3.85 1.20 -31.23
N GLY A 320 4.31 1.61 -30.04
CA GLY A 320 4.15 2.98 -29.54
C GLY A 320 2.74 3.32 -29.06
N LEU A 321 1.91 2.33 -28.71
CA LEU A 321 0.55 2.55 -28.22
C LEU A 321 0.57 3.44 -26.97
N ALA A 322 -0.19 4.52 -26.98
CA ALA A 322 -0.43 5.37 -25.82
C ALA A 322 -1.91 5.29 -25.44
N LEU A 323 -2.19 4.81 -24.22
CA LEU A 323 -3.54 4.64 -23.69
C LEU A 323 -3.72 5.51 -22.43
N ARG A 324 -4.81 6.27 -22.39
CA ARG A 324 -5.23 7.08 -21.25
C ARG A 324 -6.52 6.52 -20.66
N ALA A 325 -6.52 6.33 -19.35
CA ALA A 325 -7.68 5.91 -18.58
C ALA A 325 -7.88 6.85 -17.39
N VAL A 326 -9.13 7.21 -17.11
CA VAL A 326 -9.49 8.08 -15.99
C VAL A 326 -10.51 7.38 -15.12
N ARG A 327 -10.22 7.27 -13.81
CA ARG A 327 -11.21 6.96 -12.78
C ARG A 327 -11.71 8.26 -12.19
N ASP A 328 -12.99 8.57 -12.42
CA ASP A 328 -13.61 9.81 -11.95
C ASP A 328 -13.86 9.77 -10.43
N ALA A 329 -14.29 10.92 -9.88
CA ALA A 329 -14.63 11.05 -8.46
C ALA A 329 -15.84 10.18 -8.00
N HIS A 330 -16.60 9.59 -8.93
CA HIS A 330 -17.67 8.62 -8.64
C HIS A 330 -17.17 7.17 -8.75
N GLU A 331 -15.86 6.98 -8.76
CA GLU A 331 -15.17 5.70 -8.88
C GLU A 331 -15.42 4.96 -10.20
N LYS A 332 -15.91 5.65 -11.24
CA LYS A 332 -16.16 5.06 -12.55
C LYS A 332 -14.94 5.24 -13.46
N ILE A 333 -14.54 4.15 -14.11
CA ILE A 333 -13.47 4.17 -15.12
C ILE A 333 -14.11 4.45 -16.49
N ASP A 334 -13.64 5.50 -17.16
CA ASP A 334 -14.20 5.94 -18.45
C ASP A 334 -14.08 4.89 -19.57
N LEU A 335 -13.03 4.08 -19.59
CA LEU A 335 -12.86 2.99 -20.56
C LEU A 335 -13.83 1.82 -20.34
N VAL A 336 -14.32 1.60 -19.11
CA VAL A 336 -15.29 0.52 -18.82
C VAL A 336 -16.65 0.84 -19.43
N ALA A 337 -16.99 2.13 -19.57
CA ALA A 337 -18.22 2.55 -20.24
C ALA A 337 -18.24 2.17 -21.73
N LEU A 338 -17.07 2.04 -22.38
CA LEU A 338 -16.95 1.62 -23.80
C LEU A 338 -17.30 0.15 -24.02
N ALA A 339 -17.17 -0.69 -22.98
CA ALA A 339 -17.43 -2.12 -23.07
C ALA A 339 -18.92 -2.49 -22.88
N ARG A 340 -19.78 -1.53 -22.53
CA ARG A 340 -21.22 -1.78 -22.42
C ARG A 340 -21.85 -1.83 -23.81
N PRO A 341 -22.72 -2.82 -24.09
CA PRO A 341 -23.55 -2.77 -25.28
C PRO A 341 -24.33 -1.45 -25.28
N PRO A 342 -24.51 -0.78 -26.43
CA PRO A 342 -25.36 0.39 -26.49
C PRO A 342 -26.74 0.02 -25.95
N GLU A 343 -27.15 0.65 -24.85
CA GLU A 343 -28.52 0.55 -24.36
C GLU A 343 -29.42 1.08 -25.48
N ALA A 344 -30.26 0.21 -26.04
CA ALA A 344 -31.14 0.58 -27.13
C ALA A 344 -32.05 1.71 -26.65
N ALA A 345 -31.69 2.94 -27.02
CA ALA A 345 -32.50 4.11 -26.75
C ALA A 345 -33.87 3.91 -27.42
N GLY A 346 -34.89 3.64 -26.61
CA GLY A 346 -36.29 3.60 -27.04
C GLY A 346 -36.72 2.34 -27.78
N ALA A 347 -36.52 1.16 -27.22
CA ALA A 347 -37.43 0.05 -27.53
C ALA A 347 -38.72 0.24 -26.71
N ALA A 348 -39.72 0.87 -27.34
CA ALA A 348 -41.10 0.76 -26.88
C ALA A 348 -41.46 -0.74 -26.74
N PRO A 349 -42.30 -1.13 -25.76
CA PRO A 349 -42.67 -2.53 -25.57
C PRO A 349 -43.40 -3.03 -26.83
N ALA A 350 -42.71 -3.85 -27.62
CA ALA A 350 -43.31 -4.57 -28.72
C ALA A 350 -44.28 -5.61 -28.16
N THR A 351 -45.54 -5.19 -27.98
CA THR A 351 -46.67 -6.10 -27.99
C THR A 351 -46.91 -6.49 -29.45
N THR A 352 -46.37 -7.64 -29.84
CA THR A 352 -46.94 -8.51 -30.88
C THR A 352 -46.15 -9.81 -30.89
N SER A 353 -46.76 -10.83 -30.27
CA SER A 353 -46.40 -12.23 -30.43
C SER A 353 -46.46 -12.62 -31.90
N SER A 354 -45.29 -12.78 -32.53
CA SER A 354 -45.18 -13.64 -33.72
C SER A 354 -44.98 -15.09 -33.25
N PRO A 355 -45.59 -16.09 -33.91
CA PRO A 355 -45.47 -17.50 -33.50
C PRO A 355 -44.02 -17.99 -33.60
N PRO A 356 -43.62 -19.00 -32.79
CA PRO A 356 -42.29 -19.57 -32.87
C PRO A 356 -42.13 -20.29 -34.20
N GLY A 357 -41.39 -19.67 -35.13
CA GLY A 357 -40.85 -20.37 -36.29
C GLY A 357 -39.92 -21.50 -35.83
N PRO A 358 -39.84 -22.62 -36.57
CA PRO A 358 -39.11 -23.81 -36.13
C PRO A 358 -37.66 -23.43 -35.82
N ALA A 359 -37.19 -23.95 -34.69
CA ALA A 359 -35.83 -23.79 -34.17
C ALA A 359 -34.79 -23.89 -35.30
N GLY A 360 -34.37 -22.72 -35.78
CA GLY A 360 -33.24 -22.58 -36.67
C GLY A 360 -32.01 -23.08 -35.92
N ALA A 361 -31.24 -23.92 -36.60
CA ALA A 361 -30.00 -24.52 -36.13
C ALA A 361 -29.18 -23.58 -35.24
N ALA A 362 -28.61 -24.14 -34.17
CA ALA A 362 -27.63 -23.45 -33.33
C ALA A 362 -26.62 -22.68 -34.20
N PRO A 363 -26.29 -21.42 -33.87
CA PRO A 363 -25.33 -20.65 -34.65
C PRO A 363 -24.01 -21.42 -34.71
N GLN A 364 -23.59 -21.84 -35.91
CA GLN A 364 -22.34 -22.58 -36.09
C GLN A 364 -21.15 -21.72 -35.64
N ASP A 365 -20.34 -22.25 -34.73
CA ASP A 365 -19.29 -21.52 -33.99
C ASP A 365 -18.19 -20.95 -34.88
N PHE A 366 -17.98 -19.63 -34.80
CA PHE A 366 -16.86 -18.92 -35.41
C PHE A 366 -15.55 -19.27 -34.70
N LYS A 367 -14.49 -19.57 -35.47
CA LYS A 367 -13.16 -19.93 -34.93
C LYS A 367 -12.12 -18.85 -35.21
N LEU A 368 -11.43 -18.37 -34.19
CA LEU A 368 -10.31 -17.43 -34.33
C LEU A 368 -9.06 -18.01 -33.69
N LYS A 369 -7.94 -17.97 -34.40
CA LYS A 369 -6.60 -18.26 -33.88
C LYS A 369 -5.69 -17.08 -34.13
N VAL A 370 -4.95 -16.63 -33.11
CA VAL A 370 -3.90 -15.63 -33.21
C VAL A 370 -2.60 -16.26 -32.72
N GLU A 371 -1.65 -16.47 -33.64
CA GLU A 371 -0.38 -17.13 -33.31
C GLU A 371 0.49 -16.24 -32.41
N GLN A 372 0.51 -14.93 -32.65
CA GLN A 372 1.24 -13.97 -31.82
C GLN A 372 0.57 -12.59 -31.77
N ILE A 373 0.53 -11.98 -30.59
CA ILE A 373 0.21 -10.57 -30.36
C ILE A 373 1.43 -9.94 -29.70
N ALA A 374 2.06 -8.97 -30.36
CA ALA A 374 3.24 -8.28 -29.88
C ALA A 374 2.95 -6.78 -29.69
N LEU A 375 3.08 -6.32 -28.45
CA LEU A 375 3.05 -4.91 -28.06
C LEU A 375 4.49 -4.47 -27.76
N ARG A 376 4.90 -3.33 -28.31
CA ARG A 376 6.25 -2.77 -28.16
C ARG A 376 6.16 -1.29 -27.77
N LYS A 377 6.96 -0.89 -26.76
CA LYS A 377 7.11 0.51 -26.32
C LYS A 377 5.79 1.24 -26.05
N ALA A 378 4.83 0.56 -25.44
CA ALA A 378 3.56 1.16 -25.09
C ALA A 378 3.67 2.01 -23.80
N GLU A 379 2.79 3.00 -23.70
CA GLU A 379 2.62 3.88 -22.55
C GLU A 379 1.17 3.80 -22.07
N PHE A 380 0.99 3.66 -20.76
CA PHE A 380 -0.32 3.67 -20.12
C PHE A 380 -0.34 4.74 -19.04
N THR A 381 -1.27 5.69 -19.15
CA THR A 381 -1.50 6.74 -18.16
C THR A 381 -2.85 6.49 -17.50
N PHE A 382 -2.83 6.25 -16.18
CA PHE A 382 -4.02 6.13 -15.35
C PHE A 382 -4.12 7.32 -14.40
N ARG A 383 -5.18 8.10 -14.52
CA ARG A 383 -5.48 9.22 -13.61
C ARG A 383 -6.63 8.83 -12.70
N ASP A 384 -6.35 8.72 -11.41
CA ASP A 384 -7.36 8.44 -10.39
C ASP A 384 -7.74 9.73 -9.66
N GLU A 385 -8.96 10.19 -9.91
CA GLU A 385 -9.58 11.35 -9.28
C GLU A 385 -10.45 10.99 -8.07
N ALA A 386 -10.61 9.70 -7.76
CA ALA A 386 -11.33 9.24 -6.57
C ALA A 386 -10.45 9.33 -5.31
N VAL A 387 -9.13 9.29 -5.46
CA VAL A 387 -8.17 9.39 -4.35
C VAL A 387 -7.70 10.82 -4.12
N LYS A 388 -7.35 11.18 -2.87
CA LYS A 388 -6.81 12.51 -2.51
C LYS A 388 -5.38 12.39 -1.97
N PRO A 389 -4.40 13.14 -2.50
CA PRO A 389 -4.48 13.97 -3.72
C PRO A 389 -4.72 13.12 -4.97
N PHE A 390 -5.30 13.73 -6.01
CA PHE A 390 -5.49 13.06 -7.30
C PHE A 390 -4.15 12.50 -7.78
N THR A 391 -4.16 11.26 -8.22
CA THR A 391 -2.93 10.51 -8.49
C THR A 391 -2.89 10.09 -9.95
N THR A 392 -1.82 10.48 -10.64
CA THR A 392 -1.54 10.04 -12.01
C THR A 392 -0.41 9.02 -11.99
N LEU A 393 -0.70 7.80 -12.43
CA LEU A 393 0.24 6.71 -12.59
C LEU A 393 0.59 6.57 -14.07
N VAL A 394 1.87 6.70 -14.41
CA VAL A 394 2.38 6.53 -15.78
C VAL A 394 3.25 5.28 -15.83
N VAL A 395 2.86 4.32 -16.65
CA VAL A 395 3.62 3.11 -16.96
C VAL A 395 4.23 3.28 -18.35
N THR A 396 5.54 3.10 -18.46
CA THR A 396 6.29 3.28 -19.71
C THR A 396 7.00 2.00 -20.12
N ASP A 397 7.52 1.97 -21.36
CA ASP A 397 8.22 0.82 -21.96
C ASP A 397 7.44 -0.50 -21.83
N LEU A 398 6.10 -0.43 -21.85
CA LEU A 398 5.25 -1.61 -21.79
C LEU A 398 5.43 -2.42 -23.08
N SER A 399 5.91 -3.64 -22.92
CA SER A 399 6.04 -4.62 -23.99
C SER A 399 5.33 -5.90 -23.57
N ALA A 400 4.48 -6.43 -24.44
CA ALA A 400 3.75 -7.67 -24.20
C ALA A 400 3.92 -8.59 -25.41
N ASP A 401 4.03 -9.89 -25.15
CA ASP A 401 4.05 -10.96 -26.15
C ASP A 401 3.03 -12.00 -25.70
N VAL A 402 1.97 -12.21 -26.47
CA VAL A 402 0.93 -13.22 -26.19
C VAL A 402 0.90 -14.20 -27.36
N ARG A 403 0.89 -15.50 -27.09
CA ARG A 403 0.96 -16.54 -28.13
C ARG A 403 -0.19 -17.53 -28.03
N ASP A 404 -0.58 -18.05 -29.19
CA ASP A 404 -1.57 -19.11 -29.35
C ASP A 404 -2.94 -18.80 -28.74
N VAL A 405 -3.42 -17.57 -28.94
CA VAL A 405 -4.78 -17.18 -28.51
C VAL A 405 -5.79 -17.86 -29.43
N THR A 406 -6.74 -18.61 -28.85
CA THR A 406 -7.79 -19.30 -29.60
C THR A 406 -9.18 -18.95 -29.08
N TRP A 407 -10.15 -18.83 -29.98
CA TRP A 407 -11.57 -18.67 -29.67
C TRP A 407 -12.41 -19.65 -30.50
N PRO A 408 -13.29 -20.45 -29.88
CA PRO A 408 -13.35 -20.73 -28.44
C PRO A 408 -12.01 -21.23 -27.89
N SER A 409 -11.73 -21.00 -26.60
CA SER A 409 -10.44 -21.38 -26.01
C SER A 409 -10.25 -22.90 -26.04
N THR A 410 -9.17 -23.37 -26.66
CA THR A 410 -8.82 -24.80 -26.77
C THR A 410 -7.58 -25.19 -25.95
N GLY A 411 -6.97 -24.21 -25.29
CA GLY A 411 -5.76 -24.39 -24.49
C GLY A 411 -5.26 -23.05 -23.94
N PRO A 412 -4.21 -23.10 -23.10
CA PRO A 412 -3.65 -21.92 -22.44
C PRO A 412 -2.87 -21.04 -23.42
N ALA A 413 -3.15 -19.74 -23.42
CA ALA A 413 -2.38 -18.74 -24.15
C ALA A 413 -1.18 -18.28 -23.30
N GLN A 414 0.03 -18.38 -23.85
CA GLN A 414 1.25 -17.97 -23.16
C GLN A 414 1.40 -16.45 -23.24
N PHE A 415 1.81 -15.79 -22.17
CA PHE A 415 2.08 -14.36 -22.15
C PHE A 415 3.38 -14.01 -21.43
N ALA A 416 4.05 -12.97 -21.94
CA ALA A 416 5.18 -12.33 -21.31
C ALA A 416 5.01 -10.80 -21.39
N VAL A 417 5.06 -10.12 -20.26
CA VAL A 417 4.90 -8.68 -20.14
C VAL A 417 6.11 -8.09 -19.42
N SER A 418 6.61 -6.97 -19.91
CA SER A 418 7.69 -6.19 -19.32
C SER A 418 7.28 -4.73 -19.31
N MET A 419 7.41 -4.03 -18.19
CA MET A 419 7.10 -2.61 -18.10
C MET A 419 7.97 -1.89 -17.06
N LYS A 420 8.05 -0.56 -17.18
CA LYS A 420 8.56 0.32 -16.12
C LYS A 420 7.38 0.89 -15.33
N PRO A 421 7.25 0.54 -14.04
CA PRO A 421 6.22 1.13 -13.20
C PRO A 421 6.50 2.63 -12.95
N PRO A 422 5.56 3.37 -12.33
CA PRO A 422 5.71 4.80 -12.11
C PRO A 422 7.02 5.18 -11.38
N LYS A 423 7.66 6.26 -11.84
CA LYS A 423 8.97 6.80 -11.41
C LYS A 423 10.20 5.92 -11.66
N ALA A 424 10.24 4.67 -11.21
CA ALA A 424 11.39 3.78 -11.44
C ALA A 424 11.04 2.29 -11.22
N GLY A 425 11.98 1.43 -11.61
CA GLY A 425 11.91 -0.02 -11.47
C GLY A 425 11.65 -0.76 -12.78
N ARG A 426 11.58 -2.09 -12.70
CA ARG A 426 11.20 -2.96 -13.81
C ARG A 426 10.33 -4.11 -13.31
N LEU A 427 9.16 -4.25 -13.92
CA LEU A 427 8.20 -5.31 -13.67
C LEU A 427 8.18 -6.26 -14.86
N GLU A 428 8.40 -7.54 -14.61
CA GLU A 428 8.26 -8.61 -15.58
C GLU A 428 7.21 -9.61 -15.09
N LEU A 429 6.27 -9.96 -15.98
CA LEU A 429 5.27 -11.01 -15.75
C LEU A 429 5.40 -12.07 -16.84
N LYS A 430 5.41 -13.34 -16.49
CA LYS A 430 5.46 -14.46 -17.46
C LYS A 430 4.52 -15.56 -16.99
N GLY A 431 3.67 -16.07 -17.87
CA GLY A 431 2.66 -17.02 -17.47
C GLY A 431 1.80 -17.52 -18.62
N ALA A 432 0.73 -18.21 -18.26
CA ALA A 432 -0.26 -18.75 -19.18
C ALA A 432 -1.66 -18.43 -18.67
N VAL A 433 -2.60 -18.20 -19.60
CA VAL A 433 -4.00 -17.88 -19.29
C VAL A 433 -4.96 -18.73 -20.13
N THR A 434 -5.94 -19.33 -19.47
CA THR A 434 -7.13 -19.92 -20.07
C THR A 434 -8.32 -19.01 -19.72
N PRO A 435 -9.00 -18.37 -20.69
CA PRO A 435 -10.04 -17.38 -20.39
C PRO A 435 -11.36 -17.95 -19.84
N VAL A 436 -11.73 -19.18 -20.22
CA VAL A 436 -13.02 -19.79 -19.88
C VAL A 436 -12.86 -21.29 -19.55
N PRO A 437 -13.06 -21.74 -18.29
CA PRO A 437 -13.10 -20.90 -17.08
C PRO A 437 -11.79 -20.14 -16.90
N LEU A 438 -11.80 -19.01 -16.18
CA LEU A 438 -10.59 -18.22 -16.01
C LEU A 438 -9.59 -19.00 -15.14
N ASP A 439 -8.44 -19.32 -15.70
CA ASP A 439 -7.30 -19.95 -15.04
C ASP A 439 -6.02 -19.24 -15.48
N VAL A 440 -5.28 -18.65 -14.54
CA VAL A 440 -4.09 -17.84 -14.81
C VAL A 440 -2.95 -18.27 -13.89
N GLU A 441 -1.88 -18.82 -14.46
CA GLU A 441 -0.63 -19.10 -13.75
C GLU A 441 0.44 -18.13 -14.22
N PHE A 442 1.09 -17.41 -13.30
CA PHE A 442 2.09 -16.40 -13.68
C PHE A 442 3.12 -16.11 -12.60
N ALA A 443 4.35 -15.88 -13.03
CA ALA A 443 5.43 -15.38 -12.20
C ALA A 443 5.53 -13.86 -12.32
N ILE A 444 5.71 -13.17 -11.20
CA ILE A 444 6.04 -11.74 -11.11
C ILE A 444 7.50 -11.61 -10.67
N SER A 445 8.25 -10.76 -11.37
CA SER A 445 9.55 -10.25 -10.94
C SER A 445 9.53 -8.73 -10.99
N LEU A 446 9.54 -8.07 -9.84
CA LEU A 446 9.65 -6.63 -9.69
C LEU A 446 10.98 -6.28 -9.04
N ARG A 447 11.75 -5.43 -9.71
CA ARG A 447 13.03 -4.90 -9.23
C ARG A 447 12.96 -3.38 -9.10
N ASP A 448 13.40 -2.85 -7.97
CA ASP A 448 13.51 -1.40 -7.68
C ASP A 448 12.22 -0.59 -7.91
N GLY A 449 11.06 -1.17 -7.60
CA GLY A 449 9.76 -0.49 -7.71
C GLY A 449 9.58 0.59 -6.64
N ARG A 450 9.26 1.83 -7.03
CA ARG A 450 9.07 2.93 -6.08
C ARG A 450 7.70 2.89 -5.41
N ILE A 451 7.66 3.06 -4.08
CA ILE A 451 6.42 3.04 -3.29
C ILE A 451 5.70 4.40 -3.34
N GLU A 452 6.44 5.50 -3.47
CA GLU A 452 5.90 6.87 -3.36
C GLU A 452 4.76 7.21 -4.34
N PRO A 453 4.73 6.72 -5.59
CA PRO A 453 3.61 6.97 -6.51
C PRO A 453 2.26 6.45 -6.01
N PHE A 454 2.26 5.48 -5.09
CA PHE A 454 1.06 4.82 -4.59
C PHE A 454 0.60 5.38 -3.24
N GLN A 455 1.16 6.51 -2.79
CA GLN A 455 0.90 7.08 -1.48
C GLN A 455 -0.59 7.30 -1.17
N ALA A 456 -1.37 7.73 -2.17
CA ALA A 456 -2.80 8.03 -2.02
C ALA A 456 -3.69 6.78 -1.82
N TYR A 457 -3.14 5.57 -2.00
CA TYR A 457 -3.87 4.31 -1.82
C TYR A 457 -3.64 3.68 -0.44
N PHE A 458 -2.75 4.24 0.39
CA PHE A 458 -2.59 3.77 1.77
C PHE A 458 -3.64 4.43 2.68
N PRO A 459 -4.47 3.67 3.41
CA PRO A 459 -5.54 4.21 4.26
C PRO A 459 -5.01 4.72 5.61
N VAL A 460 -3.83 5.33 5.60
CA VAL A 460 -3.13 5.82 6.79
C VAL A 460 -2.42 7.14 6.46
N PRO A 461 -2.30 8.06 7.43
CA PRO A 461 -1.61 9.33 7.22
C PRO A 461 -0.09 9.17 7.03
N ALA A 462 0.49 8.03 7.44
CA ALA A 462 1.90 7.73 7.24
C ALA A 462 2.33 7.81 5.76
N ARG A 463 3.45 8.49 5.52
CA ARG A 463 4.09 8.52 4.21
C ARG A 463 5.18 7.47 4.11
N PHE A 464 5.17 6.71 3.03
CA PHE A 464 6.09 5.60 2.80
C PHE A 464 7.02 5.92 1.63
N ALA A 465 8.30 5.65 1.83
CA ALA A 465 9.33 5.77 0.80
C ALA A 465 10.22 4.53 0.82
N GLY A 466 10.74 4.14 -0.34
CA GLY A 466 11.60 2.96 -0.47
C GLY A 466 11.48 2.28 -1.83
N SER A 467 12.33 1.28 -2.02
CA SER A 467 12.37 0.46 -3.23
C SER A 467 11.84 -0.94 -2.91
N PHE A 468 10.66 -1.27 -3.42
CA PHE A 468 10.01 -2.56 -3.29
C PHE A 468 10.48 -3.51 -4.39
N ASN A 469 10.78 -4.74 -3.99
CA ASN A 469 11.15 -5.83 -4.88
C ASN A 469 10.28 -7.04 -4.55
N SER A 470 9.94 -7.82 -5.58
CA SER A 470 9.09 -8.99 -5.44
C SER A 470 9.50 -10.06 -6.43
N GLU A 471 9.55 -11.29 -5.93
CA GLU A 471 9.61 -12.50 -6.76
C GLU A 471 8.51 -13.43 -6.28
N SER A 472 7.51 -13.68 -7.12
CA SER A 472 6.39 -14.55 -6.75
C SER A 472 5.89 -15.38 -7.92
N ARG A 473 5.33 -16.54 -7.62
CA ARG A 473 4.51 -17.35 -8.53
C ARG A 473 3.09 -17.34 -8.01
N ASN A 474 2.16 -17.03 -8.90
CA ASN A 474 0.76 -16.79 -8.59
C ASN A 474 -0.09 -17.71 -9.46
N HIS A 475 -1.17 -18.23 -8.89
CA HIS A 475 -2.17 -19.00 -9.60
C HIS A 475 -3.55 -18.50 -9.20
N VAL A 476 -4.33 -18.05 -10.16
CA VAL A 476 -5.66 -17.46 -9.95
C VAL A 476 -6.66 -18.21 -10.81
N THR A 477 -7.70 -18.74 -10.19
CA THR A 477 -8.79 -19.42 -10.89
C THR A 477 -10.14 -18.83 -10.48
N ILE A 478 -11.03 -18.70 -11.46
CA ILE A 478 -12.44 -18.37 -11.21
C ILE A 478 -13.27 -19.50 -11.80
N ALA A 479 -13.85 -20.32 -10.92
CA ALA A 479 -14.73 -21.42 -11.29
C ALA A 479 -16.07 -21.26 -10.57
N ASN A 480 -17.18 -21.38 -11.29
CA ASN A 480 -18.55 -21.25 -10.74
C ASN A 480 -18.80 -19.94 -9.95
N GLY A 481 -18.09 -18.86 -10.29
CA GLY A 481 -18.17 -17.57 -9.58
C GLY A 481 -17.33 -17.47 -8.30
N GLU A 482 -16.64 -18.54 -7.89
CA GLU A 482 -15.71 -18.53 -6.77
C GLU A 482 -14.28 -18.19 -7.24
N LEU A 483 -13.66 -17.20 -6.59
CA LEU A 483 -12.28 -16.80 -6.81
C LEU A 483 -11.37 -17.55 -5.83
N THR A 484 -10.42 -18.32 -6.35
CA THR A 484 -9.30 -18.84 -5.58
C THR A 484 -7.99 -18.30 -6.12
N ALA A 485 -7.13 -17.84 -5.22
CA ALA A 485 -5.84 -17.28 -5.58
C ALA A 485 -4.76 -17.85 -4.66
N THR A 486 -3.65 -18.31 -5.23
CA THR A 486 -2.45 -18.69 -4.48
C THR A 486 -1.28 -17.83 -4.90
N SER A 487 -0.41 -17.50 -3.96
CA SER A 487 0.82 -16.74 -4.20
C SER A 487 1.95 -17.31 -3.35
N ARG A 488 3.07 -17.64 -3.98
CA ARG A 488 4.29 -18.10 -3.31
C ARG A 488 5.49 -17.29 -3.73
N GLY A 489 6.29 -16.83 -2.78
CA GLY A 489 7.44 -16.00 -3.15
C GLY A 489 8.16 -15.32 -1.99
N SER A 490 8.91 -14.29 -2.35
CA SER A 490 9.61 -13.41 -1.42
C SER A 490 9.49 -11.96 -1.87
N ASN A 491 9.28 -11.08 -0.89
CA ASN A 491 9.23 -9.63 -1.11
C ASN A 491 10.25 -8.96 -0.21
N TRP A 492 10.89 -7.90 -0.68
CA TRP A 492 11.72 -7.08 0.20
C TRP A 492 11.68 -5.61 -0.19
N ILE A 493 11.78 -4.76 0.81
CA ILE A 493 11.85 -3.32 0.66
C ILE A 493 13.24 -2.89 1.12
N GLU A 494 13.93 -2.14 0.28
CA GLU A 494 15.20 -1.51 0.62
C GLU A 494 14.99 -0.02 0.93
N LYS A 495 15.75 0.48 1.91
CA LYS A 495 15.70 1.89 2.34
C LYS A 495 14.28 2.33 2.72
N PHE A 496 13.54 1.44 3.36
CA PHE A 496 12.15 1.71 3.75
C PHE A 496 12.13 2.84 4.79
N THR A 497 11.29 3.84 4.56
CA THR A 497 11.20 5.03 5.41
C THR A 497 9.73 5.34 5.66
N VAL A 498 9.40 5.60 6.92
CA VAL A 498 8.07 6.01 7.38
C VAL A 498 8.17 7.43 7.90
N LEU A 499 7.42 8.36 7.30
CA LEU A 499 7.39 9.77 7.69
C LEU A 499 6.00 10.16 8.18
N ALA A 500 5.95 11.05 9.18
CA ALA A 500 4.71 11.71 9.56
C ALA A 500 4.27 12.73 8.48
N PRO A 501 2.96 13.01 8.36
CA PRO A 501 2.48 14.08 7.51
C PRO A 501 3.19 15.41 7.81
N GLY A 502 3.76 16.06 6.79
CA GLY A 502 4.41 17.37 6.94
C GLY A 502 5.81 17.36 7.57
N GLU A 503 6.30 16.22 8.07
CA GLU A 503 7.64 16.13 8.67
C GLU A 503 8.71 15.69 7.66
N THR A 504 9.95 16.15 7.88
CA THR A 504 11.13 15.79 7.07
C THR A 504 12.00 14.73 7.74
N MET A 505 11.94 14.63 9.07
CA MET A 505 12.63 13.58 9.81
C MET A 505 11.78 12.30 9.81
N PRO A 506 12.35 11.13 9.49
CA PRO A 506 11.60 9.90 9.49
C PRO A 506 11.30 9.43 10.93
N ALA A 507 10.08 8.93 11.13
CA ALA A 507 9.68 8.28 12.38
C ALA A 507 10.25 6.86 12.49
N ALA A 508 10.43 6.20 11.34
CA ALA A 508 11.12 4.92 11.25
C ALA A 508 11.88 4.81 9.93
N ARG A 509 13.05 4.18 9.97
CA ARG A 509 13.88 3.85 8.79
C ARG A 509 14.40 2.43 8.93
N PHE A 510 14.46 1.71 7.82
CA PHE A 510 14.96 0.34 7.75
C PHE A 510 15.93 0.24 6.59
N GLU A 511 17.09 -0.39 6.79
CA GLU A 511 17.99 -0.69 5.66
C GLU A 511 17.31 -1.67 4.72
N ARG A 512 16.72 -2.72 5.28
CA ARG A 512 15.96 -3.74 4.56
C ARG A 512 14.85 -4.34 5.41
N LEU A 513 13.66 -4.47 4.84
CA LEU A 513 12.53 -5.24 5.37
C LEU A 513 12.23 -6.37 4.40
N ARG A 514 12.36 -7.63 4.83
CA ARG A 514 12.27 -8.80 3.96
C ARG A 514 11.22 -9.79 4.46
N PHE A 515 10.46 -10.34 3.53
CA PHE A 515 9.44 -11.35 3.73
C PHE A 515 9.83 -12.56 2.87
N ASP A 516 10.34 -13.61 3.50
CA ASP A 516 10.76 -14.85 2.85
C ASP A 516 9.74 -15.97 3.05
N GLY A 517 9.53 -16.78 2.02
CA GLY A 517 8.62 -17.94 2.07
C GLY A 517 7.16 -17.53 2.29
N ILE A 518 6.69 -16.52 1.57
CA ILE A 518 5.27 -16.18 1.51
C ILE A 518 4.54 -17.36 0.88
N ASP A 519 3.49 -17.86 1.54
CA ASP A 519 2.54 -18.85 1.03
C ASP A 519 1.13 -18.38 1.37
N PHE A 520 0.48 -17.77 0.39
CA PHE A 520 -0.85 -17.22 0.51
C PHE A 520 -1.83 -18.07 -0.31
N ALA A 521 -2.99 -18.38 0.26
CA ALA A 521 -4.07 -19.09 -0.41
C ALA A 521 -5.41 -18.47 0.00
N TRP A 522 -6.03 -17.68 -0.87
CA TRP A 522 -7.35 -17.10 -0.64
C TRP A 522 -8.47 -18.11 -0.96
N PRO A 523 -9.52 -18.22 -0.12
CA PRO A 523 -9.74 -17.58 1.20
C PRO A 523 -9.31 -18.48 2.38
N LYS A 524 -8.28 -19.31 2.23
CA LYS A 524 -7.90 -20.34 3.21
C LYS A 524 -6.94 -19.86 4.29
N TYR A 525 -5.81 -19.24 3.94
CA TYR A 525 -4.76 -18.85 4.89
C TYR A 525 -3.76 -17.85 4.29
N ALA A 526 -3.02 -17.17 5.16
CA ALA A 526 -1.83 -16.39 4.80
C ALA A 526 -0.65 -16.80 5.68
N ARG A 527 0.44 -17.27 5.08
CA ARG A 527 1.64 -17.70 5.79
C ARG A 527 2.87 -16.95 5.28
N VAL A 528 3.80 -16.67 6.18
CA VAL A 528 5.15 -16.21 5.83
C VAL A 528 6.17 -16.94 6.69
N ALA A 529 7.19 -17.52 6.08
CA ALA A 529 8.19 -18.31 6.81
C ALA A 529 9.08 -17.42 7.68
N LYS A 530 9.59 -16.30 7.14
CA LYS A 530 10.46 -15.38 7.88
C LYS A 530 10.21 -13.92 7.50
N ILE A 531 10.10 -13.06 8.50
CA ILE A 531 10.13 -11.60 8.37
C ILE A 531 11.44 -11.11 9.00
N ALA A 532 12.28 -10.41 8.25
CA ALA A 532 13.55 -9.89 8.73
C ALA A 532 13.61 -8.36 8.59
N LEU A 533 13.96 -7.67 9.67
CA LEU A 533 14.15 -6.23 9.74
C LEU A 533 15.63 -5.97 10.04
N THR A 534 16.37 -5.49 9.05
CA THR A 534 17.80 -5.19 9.18
C THR A 534 18.00 -3.70 9.49
N LYS A 535 18.69 -3.43 10.60
CA LYS A 535 18.98 -2.10 11.13
C LYS A 535 17.77 -1.15 11.13
N PRO A 536 16.67 -1.51 11.81
CA PRO A 536 15.61 -0.54 12.06
C PRO A 536 16.13 0.60 12.94
N ASP A 537 15.85 1.84 12.56
CA ASP A 537 16.05 3.06 13.34
C ASP A 537 14.67 3.68 13.57
N VAL A 538 14.19 3.61 14.82
CA VAL A 538 12.83 4.00 15.18
C VAL A 538 12.83 5.09 16.23
N ARG A 539 12.09 6.17 15.98
CA ARG A 539 11.83 7.21 16.96
C ARG A 539 10.43 7.07 17.54
N VAL A 540 10.37 6.79 18.84
CA VAL A 540 9.13 6.71 19.60
C VAL A 540 9.05 7.91 20.52
N GLU A 541 8.03 8.75 20.33
CA GLU A 541 7.80 9.91 21.17
C GLU A 541 6.45 9.76 21.88
N ARG A 542 6.44 9.97 23.19
CA ARG A 542 5.23 10.11 23.98
C ARG A 542 5.04 11.60 24.28
N ASP A 543 3.93 12.15 23.81
CA ASP A 543 3.65 13.57 24.00
C ASP A 543 3.14 13.88 25.42
N LYS A 544 2.87 15.17 25.69
CA LYS A 544 2.37 15.66 26.98
C LYS A 544 1.00 15.07 27.37
N ASP A 545 0.20 14.68 26.38
CA ASP A 545 -1.11 14.01 26.59
C ASP A 545 -0.95 12.50 26.83
N GLY A 546 0.29 11.99 26.76
CA GLY A 546 0.62 10.59 26.97
C GLY A 546 0.39 9.71 25.74
N VAL A 547 0.12 10.30 24.56
CA VAL A 547 -0.11 9.60 23.29
C VAL A 547 1.22 9.32 22.59
N MET A 548 1.35 8.09 22.07
CA MET A 548 2.53 7.67 21.30
C MET A 548 2.47 8.17 19.85
N SER A 549 3.55 8.76 19.36
CA SER A 549 3.68 9.33 18.01
C SER A 549 3.38 8.31 16.91
N LEU A 550 3.91 7.09 17.03
CA LEU A 550 3.69 6.02 16.05
C LEU A 550 2.21 5.64 15.90
N ARG A 551 1.41 5.75 16.97
CA ARG A 551 -0.03 5.42 16.90
C ARG A 551 -0.79 6.38 15.98
N ARG A 552 -0.38 7.65 15.91
CA ARG A 552 -1.00 8.65 15.03
C ARG A 552 -0.72 8.39 13.56
N LEU A 553 0.39 7.71 13.23
CA LEU A 553 0.78 7.41 11.85
C LEU A 553 -0.10 6.34 11.20
N PHE A 554 -0.69 5.46 11.99
CA PHE A 554 -1.46 4.31 11.51
C PHE A 554 -2.94 4.35 11.94
N ALA A 555 -3.38 5.42 12.60
CA ALA A 555 -4.79 5.66 12.85
C ALA A 555 -5.47 6.09 11.54
N PRO A 556 -6.60 5.48 11.13
CA PRO A 556 -7.32 5.92 9.94
C PRO A 556 -7.78 7.37 10.10
N ASP A 557 -7.65 8.15 9.03
CA ASP A 557 -8.06 9.55 8.97
C ASP A 557 -9.55 9.66 9.34
N GLY A 558 -9.81 10.11 10.58
CA GLY A 558 -11.15 10.14 11.17
C GLY A 558 -11.19 9.88 12.69
N SER A 559 -10.16 9.28 13.29
CA SER A 559 -10.15 8.97 14.74
C SER A 559 -9.25 9.88 15.60
N GLY A 560 -8.88 11.07 15.13
CA GLY A 560 -7.95 11.91 15.87
C GLY A 560 -7.73 13.30 15.27
N ALA A 561 -8.81 14.05 15.05
CA ALA A 561 -8.68 15.50 14.92
C ALA A 561 -8.43 16.09 16.32
N ALA A 562 -7.36 16.86 16.42
CA ALA A 562 -6.84 17.50 17.60
C ALA A 562 -7.94 18.21 18.43
N SER A 563 -7.95 17.90 19.72
CA SER A 563 -8.42 18.80 20.76
C SER A 563 -7.52 20.04 20.79
N SER A 564 -7.92 21.10 20.09
CA SER A 564 -7.56 22.47 20.43
C SER A 564 -8.77 23.12 21.12
N PRO A 565 -8.59 23.79 22.28
CA PRO A 565 -9.69 24.38 23.02
C PRO A 565 -10.02 25.75 22.42
N GLU A 566 -10.97 25.80 21.49
CA GLU A 566 -11.62 27.06 21.13
C GLU A 566 -12.99 27.15 21.80
N LYS A 567 -13.08 28.10 22.74
CA LYS A 567 -14.34 28.64 23.23
C LYS A 567 -15.17 29.10 22.04
N SER A 568 -16.33 28.50 21.83
CA SER A 568 -17.51 29.26 21.42
C SER A 568 -18.80 28.65 21.95
N ALA A 569 -19.63 29.58 22.39
CA ALA A 569 -20.91 29.48 23.04
C ALA A 569 -21.89 28.41 22.52
N ALA A 570 -22.58 27.82 23.49
CA ALA A 570 -24.03 27.58 23.53
C ALA A 570 -24.72 27.07 22.26
N GLN A 571 -25.01 25.76 22.25
CA GLN A 571 -26.20 25.23 21.59
C GLN A 571 -26.98 24.31 22.54
N THR A 572 -28.09 24.86 22.99
CA THR A 572 -29.44 24.29 23.01
C THR A 572 -29.56 22.77 23.19
N LYS A 573 -30.03 22.41 24.39
CA LYS A 573 -30.66 21.11 24.68
C LYS A 573 -31.76 20.81 23.67
N THR A 574 -31.52 19.86 22.78
CA THR A 574 -32.57 19.03 22.19
C THR A 574 -32.30 17.58 22.55
N LYS A 575 -33.38 16.95 23.00
CA LYS A 575 -33.47 15.63 23.62
C LYS A 575 -33.28 14.56 22.52
N PRO A 576 -32.37 13.57 22.66
CA PRO A 576 -32.30 12.47 21.72
C PRO A 576 -33.50 11.54 21.94
N GLY A 577 -34.33 11.41 20.91
CA GLY A 577 -35.30 10.32 20.78
C GLY A 577 -34.58 9.00 20.57
N SER A 578 -35.15 7.95 21.17
CA SER A 578 -34.71 6.57 21.13
C SER A 578 -34.45 6.09 19.70
N ALA A 579 -33.18 5.85 19.37
CA ALA A 579 -32.77 4.90 18.35
C ALA A 579 -32.12 3.72 19.09
N ALA A 580 -32.55 2.51 18.74
CA ALA A 580 -32.06 1.26 19.30
C ALA A 580 -30.52 1.19 19.21
N PRO A 581 -29.83 0.54 20.18
CA PRO A 581 -28.39 0.34 20.09
C PRO A 581 -28.07 -0.46 18.83
N ALA A 582 -27.37 0.16 17.88
CA ALA A 582 -26.67 -0.59 16.86
C ALA A 582 -25.70 -1.53 17.57
N GLU A 583 -25.82 -2.83 17.31
CA GLU A 583 -24.85 -3.82 17.78
C GLU A 583 -23.43 -3.34 17.45
N PRO A 584 -22.44 -3.53 18.34
CA PRO A 584 -21.07 -3.25 18.03
C PRO A 584 -20.66 -4.13 16.85
N GLN A 585 -20.44 -3.53 15.67
CA GLN A 585 -19.74 -4.20 14.59
C GLN A 585 -18.40 -4.70 15.15
N LYS A 586 -18.23 -6.02 15.21
CA LYS A 586 -16.96 -6.65 15.59
C LYS A 586 -15.84 -6.01 14.77
N PRO A 587 -14.71 -5.62 15.38
CA PRO A 587 -13.58 -5.08 14.65
C PRO A 587 -13.17 -6.07 13.54
N GLY A 588 -13.04 -5.57 12.32
CA GLY A 588 -12.72 -6.36 11.13
C GLY A 588 -11.38 -7.06 11.26
N GLY A 589 -11.39 -8.29 11.75
CA GLY A 589 -10.28 -9.23 11.57
C GLY A 589 -10.22 -9.68 10.12
N LEU A 590 -9.01 -9.96 9.62
CA LEU A 590 -8.84 -10.63 8.32
C LEU A 590 -9.64 -11.95 8.36
N PRO A 591 -10.45 -12.27 7.34
CA PRO A 591 -11.35 -13.44 7.34
C PRO A 591 -10.61 -14.78 7.23
N ILE A 592 -9.28 -14.81 7.35
CA ILE A 592 -8.42 -15.98 7.16
C ILE A 592 -7.38 -16.07 8.29
N PRO A 593 -6.96 -17.28 8.69
CA PRO A 593 -5.84 -17.46 9.63
C PRO A 593 -4.53 -16.93 9.04
N VAL A 594 -3.78 -16.20 9.86
CA VAL A 594 -2.46 -15.65 9.56
C VAL A 594 -1.42 -16.36 10.42
N GLU A 595 -0.34 -16.84 9.80
CA GLU A 595 0.79 -17.46 10.51
C GLU A 595 2.11 -16.86 10.03
N ILE A 596 2.99 -16.55 10.98
CA ILE A 596 4.33 -16.01 10.75
C ILE A 596 5.31 -16.94 11.46
N GLY A 597 6.16 -17.62 10.67
CA GLY A 597 7.12 -18.61 11.18
C GLY A 597 8.15 -17.97 12.11
N THR A 598 8.87 -16.96 11.63
CA THR A 598 9.86 -16.22 12.43
C THR A 598 9.86 -14.73 12.10
N ILE A 599 9.92 -13.86 13.11
CA ILE A 599 10.23 -12.43 12.97
C ILE A 599 11.60 -12.20 13.59
N VAL A 600 12.52 -11.58 12.86
CA VAL A 600 13.86 -11.23 13.34
C VAL A 600 14.13 -9.75 13.16
N ILE A 601 14.63 -9.09 14.20
CA ILE A 601 15.26 -7.78 14.11
C ILE A 601 16.78 -7.96 14.28
N GLU A 602 17.54 -7.47 13.31
CA GLU A 602 19.00 -7.52 13.29
C GLU A 602 19.57 -6.12 13.49
N ASP A 603 20.32 -5.93 14.57
CA ASP A 603 21.05 -4.69 14.90
C ASP A 603 20.15 -3.44 14.91
N GLY A 604 19.04 -3.52 15.64
CA GLY A 604 18.08 -2.42 15.75
C GLY A 604 18.53 -1.29 16.68
N TYR A 605 18.07 -0.10 16.36
CA TYR A 605 18.20 1.12 17.14
C TYR A 605 16.83 1.75 17.36
N ALA A 606 16.55 2.19 18.58
CA ALA A 606 15.35 2.95 18.89
C ALA A 606 15.68 4.07 19.86
N ARG A 607 15.05 5.23 19.65
CA ARG A 607 15.09 6.35 20.60
C ARG A 607 13.70 6.57 21.16
N PHE A 608 13.59 6.49 22.48
CA PHE A 608 12.38 6.79 23.22
C PHE A 608 12.50 8.17 23.85
N LEU A 609 11.50 9.03 23.62
CA LEU A 609 11.39 10.35 24.21
C LEU A 609 10.02 10.50 24.88
N ASP A 610 9.98 10.63 26.20
CA ASP A 610 8.76 10.89 26.96
C ASP A 610 8.70 12.36 27.43
N ARG A 611 7.71 13.09 26.91
CA ARG A 611 7.45 14.49 27.23
C ARG A 611 6.34 14.69 28.27
N THR A 612 5.87 13.62 28.91
CA THR A 612 4.93 13.71 30.05
C THR A 612 5.60 14.22 31.33
N VAL A 613 6.94 14.19 31.39
CA VAL A 613 7.77 14.67 32.49
C VAL A 613 8.70 15.80 32.05
N GLU A 614 9.11 16.63 33.01
CA GLU A 614 10.04 17.74 32.79
C GLU A 614 11.23 17.64 33.77
N PRO A 615 12.49 17.60 33.29
CA PRO A 615 12.90 17.57 31.87
C PRO A 615 12.43 16.29 31.16
N ALA A 616 12.34 16.32 29.82
CA ALA A 616 11.88 15.17 29.06
C ALA A 616 12.81 13.96 29.25
N PHE A 617 12.22 12.78 29.49
CA PHE A 617 12.97 11.54 29.60
C PHE A 617 13.37 11.05 28.21
N SER A 618 14.66 10.82 27.97
CA SER A 618 15.17 10.33 26.69
C SER A 618 16.06 9.14 26.93
N GLN A 619 15.77 8.03 26.26
CA GLN A 619 16.57 6.80 26.34
C GLN A 619 16.80 6.21 24.95
N GLU A 620 18.00 5.69 24.74
CA GLU A 620 18.38 5.00 23.52
C GLU A 620 18.44 3.49 23.78
N ILE A 621 17.98 2.73 22.81
CA ILE A 621 18.04 1.28 22.75
C ILE A 621 18.88 0.96 21.52
N SER A 622 20.00 0.27 21.70
CA SER A 622 20.94 -0.07 20.63
C SER A 622 21.22 -1.57 20.63
N ARG A 623 21.75 -2.08 19.51
CA ARG A 623 22.02 -3.52 19.32
C ARG A 623 20.79 -4.39 19.62
N LEU A 624 19.61 -3.88 19.30
CA LEU A 624 18.35 -4.59 19.53
C LEU A 624 18.30 -5.80 18.59
N GLY A 625 18.44 -6.99 19.17
CA GLY A 625 18.11 -8.26 18.56
C GLY A 625 16.78 -8.76 19.10
N LEU A 626 15.83 -9.07 18.21
CA LEU A 626 14.54 -9.65 18.57
C LEU A 626 14.31 -10.87 17.68
N THR A 627 13.87 -11.98 18.27
CA THR A 627 13.38 -13.16 17.57
C THR A 627 12.00 -13.53 18.12
N ILE A 628 11.01 -13.64 17.24
CA ILE A 628 9.67 -14.16 17.58
C ILE A 628 9.41 -15.36 16.69
N GLU A 629 9.08 -16.52 17.27
CA GLU A 629 8.83 -17.77 16.55
C GLU A 629 7.39 -18.25 16.73
N GLY A 630 6.71 -18.60 15.64
CA GLY A 630 5.40 -19.24 15.67
C GLY A 630 4.23 -18.29 15.96
N LEU A 631 4.29 -17.04 15.49
CA LEU A 631 3.20 -16.08 15.66
C LEU A 631 1.99 -16.47 14.80
N SER A 632 0.81 -16.58 15.40
CA SER A 632 -0.40 -17.02 14.71
C SER A 632 -1.63 -16.27 15.20
N SER A 633 -2.61 -16.09 14.32
CA SER A 633 -3.93 -15.53 14.65
C SER A 633 -4.95 -16.60 15.08
N THR A 634 -4.60 -17.89 15.06
CA THR A 634 -5.49 -18.94 15.55
C THR A 634 -5.49 -18.94 17.08
N PRO A 635 -6.65 -19.05 17.75
CA PRO A 635 -6.73 -19.15 19.20
C PRO A 635 -5.82 -20.25 19.76
N ASP A 636 -5.38 -20.08 21.01
CA ASP A 636 -4.54 -21.02 21.77
C ASP A 636 -3.12 -21.27 21.23
N ARG A 637 -2.69 -20.57 20.18
CA ARG A 637 -1.31 -20.63 19.69
C ARG A 637 -0.47 -19.53 20.31
N ARG A 638 0.63 -19.95 20.95
CA ARG A 638 1.62 -19.05 21.56
C ARG A 638 2.88 -19.01 20.71
N ALA A 639 3.46 -17.82 20.59
CA ALA A 639 4.73 -17.57 19.96
C ALA A 639 5.83 -17.48 21.02
N ARG A 640 7.03 -17.95 20.71
CA ARG A 640 8.20 -17.75 21.57
C ARG A 640 8.85 -16.43 21.23
N LEU A 641 9.22 -15.65 22.24
CA LEU A 641 9.92 -14.38 22.09
C LEU A 641 11.27 -14.47 22.79
N ALA A 642 12.31 -13.94 22.15
CA ALA A 642 13.62 -13.70 22.73
C ALA A 642 14.16 -12.36 22.23
N THR A 643 14.61 -11.50 23.15
CA THR A 643 15.13 -10.17 22.87
C THR A 643 16.41 -9.93 23.65
N GLN A 644 17.36 -9.27 23.02
CA GLN A 644 18.56 -8.73 23.65
C GLN A 644 18.75 -7.29 23.18
N ALA A 645 19.11 -6.38 24.08
CA ALA A 645 19.36 -4.99 23.72
C ALA A 645 20.33 -4.33 24.71
N VAL A 646 20.89 -3.18 24.30
CA VAL A 646 21.64 -2.29 25.17
C VAL A 646 20.86 -1.00 25.35
N ILE A 647 20.40 -0.74 26.58
CA ILE A 647 19.61 0.42 26.97
C ILE A 647 20.55 1.48 27.58
N GLY A 648 20.44 2.74 27.16
CA GLY A 648 21.24 3.83 27.72
C GLY A 648 22.74 3.76 27.45
N GLY A 649 23.13 3.07 26.39
CA GLY A 649 24.52 2.93 25.96
C GLY A 649 25.31 1.83 26.69
N THR A 650 24.93 1.45 27.92
CA THR A 650 25.71 0.47 28.71
C THR A 650 24.89 -0.66 29.32
N SER A 651 23.57 -0.50 29.51
CA SER A 651 22.79 -1.43 30.32
C SER A 651 22.29 -2.60 29.48
N ALA A 652 22.72 -3.82 29.83
CA ALA A 652 22.30 -5.02 29.13
C ALA A 652 20.86 -5.39 29.51
N PHE A 653 20.01 -5.60 28.50
CA PHE A 653 18.64 -6.04 28.65
C PHE A 653 18.44 -7.36 27.91
N ASP A 654 17.86 -8.34 28.59
CA ASP A 654 17.45 -9.60 28.02
C ASP A 654 15.99 -9.91 28.41
N LEU A 655 15.24 -10.51 27.49
CA LEU A 655 13.82 -10.85 27.67
C LEU A 655 13.50 -12.10 26.87
N HIS A 656 12.87 -13.09 27.49
CA HIS A 656 12.44 -14.32 26.82
C HIS A 656 11.13 -14.86 27.39
N GLY A 657 10.38 -15.61 26.60
CA GLY A 657 9.14 -16.22 27.06
C GLY A 657 8.15 -16.55 25.94
N GLU A 658 6.87 -16.62 26.29
CA GLU A 658 5.78 -16.92 25.36
C GLU A 658 4.79 -15.75 25.29
N ILE A 659 4.28 -15.45 24.09
CA ILE A 659 3.28 -14.41 23.84
C ILE A 659 2.19 -14.89 22.89
N ALA A 660 0.97 -14.41 23.04
CA ALA A 660 -0.07 -14.50 22.03
C ALA A 660 -0.69 -13.10 21.85
N PRO A 661 -0.13 -12.25 20.96
CA PRO A 661 -0.57 -10.86 20.82
C PRO A 661 -1.75 -10.69 19.84
N ILE A 662 -2.13 -11.74 19.10
CA ILE A 662 -3.23 -11.72 18.12
C ILE A 662 -4.35 -12.60 18.64
N GLY A 663 -5.53 -12.02 18.93
CA GLY A 663 -6.66 -12.73 19.54
C GLY A 663 -6.77 -12.47 21.04
N GLU A 664 -6.81 -13.52 21.86
CA GLU A 664 -6.79 -13.40 23.33
C GLU A 664 -5.36 -13.10 23.80
N VAL A 665 -5.17 -11.94 24.44
CA VAL A 665 -3.85 -11.47 24.88
C VAL A 665 -3.30 -12.39 25.97
N TYR A 666 -2.20 -13.08 25.66
CA TYR A 666 -1.41 -13.87 26.61
C TYR A 666 0.05 -13.43 26.59
N ALA A 667 0.69 -13.43 27.76
CA ALA A 667 2.14 -13.26 27.87
C ALA A 667 2.65 -13.99 29.10
N ASP A 668 3.79 -14.66 28.99
CA ASP A 668 4.57 -15.19 30.11
C ASP A 668 6.03 -14.90 29.80
N LEU A 669 6.59 -13.88 30.43
CA LEU A 669 7.85 -13.24 30.06
C LEU A 669 8.78 -13.15 31.26
N ASN A 670 10.00 -13.63 31.07
CA ASN A 670 11.12 -13.47 31.99
C ASN A 670 12.12 -12.48 31.39
N GLY A 671 12.46 -11.42 32.11
CA GLY A 671 13.43 -10.45 31.65
C GLY A 671 14.42 -10.04 32.73
N GLU A 672 15.62 -9.67 32.31
CA GLU A 672 16.67 -9.15 33.17
C GLU A 672 17.22 -7.85 32.58
N LEU A 673 17.37 -6.84 33.44
CA LEU A 673 18.08 -5.60 33.15
C LEU A 673 19.27 -5.51 34.11
N ARG A 674 20.46 -5.25 33.59
CA ARG A 674 21.70 -5.08 34.39
C ARG A 674 22.31 -3.70 34.18
N ASP A 675 22.98 -3.21 35.21
CA ASP A 675 23.80 -2.00 35.18
C ASP A 675 23.06 -0.75 34.68
N PHE A 676 21.77 -0.62 35.03
CA PHE A 676 20.95 0.53 34.65
C PHE A 676 21.26 1.74 35.53
N LYS A 677 21.67 2.85 34.91
CA LYS A 677 22.10 4.06 35.63
C LYS A 677 20.89 4.81 36.18
N LEU A 678 20.70 4.77 37.50
CA LEU A 678 19.57 5.41 38.18
C LEU A 678 19.43 6.93 37.99
N PRO A 679 20.50 7.72 37.79
CA PRO A 679 20.33 9.15 37.52
C PRO A 679 19.46 9.46 36.28
N SER A 680 19.36 8.52 35.33
CA SER A 680 18.53 8.68 34.12
C SER A 680 17.02 8.70 34.40
N VAL A 681 16.56 8.15 35.53
CA VAL A 681 15.14 8.11 35.89
C VAL A 681 14.70 9.26 36.81
N ASN A 682 15.60 10.19 37.14
CA ASN A 682 15.27 11.41 37.89
C ASN A 682 14.08 12.20 37.31
N PRO A 683 13.87 12.31 35.97
CA PRO A 683 12.67 12.93 35.41
C PRO A 683 11.35 12.35 35.92
N TYR A 684 11.31 11.04 36.24
CA TYR A 684 10.14 10.39 36.83
C TYR A 684 10.16 10.41 38.36
N ALA A 685 11.34 10.32 38.98
CA ALA A 685 11.46 10.20 40.42
C ALA A 685 11.29 11.53 41.16
N ASP A 686 11.83 12.63 40.64
CA ASP A 686 11.81 13.93 41.33
C ASP A 686 10.38 14.48 41.58
N PRO A 687 9.45 14.45 40.61
CA PRO A 687 8.08 14.93 40.83
C PRO A 687 7.34 14.21 41.97
N VAL A 688 7.62 12.92 42.18
CA VAL A 688 6.91 12.06 43.14
C VAL A 688 7.66 11.82 44.46
N THR A 689 8.98 12.02 44.49
CA THR A 689 9.79 11.81 45.70
C THR A 689 10.33 13.10 46.31
N ALA A 690 10.57 14.16 45.52
CA ALA A 690 11.40 15.31 45.90
C ALA A 690 12.86 14.97 46.25
N TRP A 691 13.39 13.88 45.67
CA TRP A 691 14.78 13.45 45.81
C TRP A 691 15.41 13.16 44.45
N PHE A 692 16.70 13.51 44.32
CA PHE A 692 17.54 13.13 43.19
C PHE A 692 18.45 11.95 43.52
N MET A 693 18.52 11.01 42.59
CA MET A 693 19.55 9.95 42.57
C MET A 693 20.82 10.53 41.93
N LYS A 694 21.86 10.77 42.73
CA LYS A 694 23.17 11.27 42.27
C LYS A 694 23.99 10.17 41.59
N SER A 695 23.93 8.97 42.15
CA SER A 695 24.58 7.76 41.66
C SER A 695 23.72 6.55 41.97
N GLY A 696 24.00 5.44 41.30
CA GLY A 696 23.39 4.15 41.57
C GLY A 696 23.21 3.33 40.31
N GLU A 697 23.30 2.02 40.48
CA GLU A 697 23.10 1.03 39.43
C GLU A 697 21.94 0.12 39.83
N LEU A 698 21.05 -0.10 38.88
CA LEU A 698 19.84 -0.88 39.04
C LEU A 698 19.97 -2.16 38.20
N ALA A 699 19.76 -3.28 38.85
CA ALA A 699 19.49 -4.55 38.21
C ALA A 699 18.06 -4.98 38.55
N ILE A 700 17.29 -5.43 37.57
CA ILE A 700 15.93 -5.91 37.79
C ILE A 700 15.78 -7.27 37.10
N LYS A 701 15.28 -8.25 37.83
CA LYS A 701 14.72 -9.48 37.27
C LYS A 701 13.21 -9.38 37.34
N MET A 702 12.54 -9.61 36.21
CA MET A 702 11.11 -9.44 36.07
C MET A 702 10.50 -10.72 35.53
N HIS A 703 9.42 -11.18 36.14
CA HIS A 703 8.57 -12.24 35.61
C HIS A 703 7.14 -11.69 35.48
N PHE A 704 6.66 -11.56 34.24
CA PHE A 704 5.34 -11.03 33.92
C PHE A 704 4.47 -12.12 33.31
N ARG A 705 3.28 -12.35 33.87
CA ARG A 705 2.26 -13.24 33.31
C ARG A 705 0.94 -12.50 33.13
N ILE A 706 0.41 -12.53 31.91
CA ILE A 706 -0.90 -12.00 31.52
C ILE A 706 -1.75 -13.17 31.02
N GLU A 707 -2.88 -13.40 31.68
CA GLU A 707 -3.86 -14.41 31.30
C GLU A 707 -5.27 -13.91 31.59
N LYS A 708 -6.20 -14.04 30.65
CA LYS A 708 -7.62 -13.62 30.80
C LYS A 708 -7.77 -12.19 31.33
N ASN A 709 -7.00 -11.25 30.76
CA ASN A 709 -6.98 -9.83 31.16
C ASN A 709 -6.50 -9.56 32.60
N HIS A 710 -5.92 -10.54 33.29
CA HIS A 710 -5.29 -10.40 34.59
C HIS A 710 -3.76 -10.43 34.46
N LEU A 711 -3.10 -9.42 35.02
CA LEU A 711 -1.64 -9.31 35.10
C LEU A 711 -1.19 -9.80 36.48
N THR A 712 -0.16 -10.63 36.49
CA THR A 712 0.66 -10.95 37.67
C THR A 712 2.11 -10.69 37.32
N ALA A 713 2.84 -10.00 38.19
CA ALA A 713 4.26 -9.74 38.01
C ALA A 713 5.00 -9.88 39.33
N ASP A 714 6.15 -10.54 39.29
CA ASP A 714 7.13 -10.59 40.39
C ASP A 714 8.40 -9.90 39.89
N ASN A 715 8.87 -8.88 40.62
CA ASN A 715 9.96 -8.02 40.19
C ASN A 715 10.99 -7.92 41.31
N GLU A 716 12.10 -8.64 41.16
CA GLU A 716 13.24 -8.55 42.05
C GLU A 716 14.12 -7.38 41.60
N ILE A 717 14.15 -6.34 42.42
CA ILE A 717 14.92 -5.12 42.18
C ILE A 717 16.15 -5.13 43.09
N VAL A 718 17.32 -5.02 42.49
CA VAL A 718 18.60 -4.85 43.18
C VAL A 718 19.19 -3.50 42.79
N VAL A 719 19.47 -2.67 43.79
CA VAL A 719 20.14 -1.38 43.58
C VAL A 719 21.49 -1.41 44.27
N LYS A 720 22.55 -0.95 43.61
CA LYS A 720 23.91 -0.84 44.16
C LYS A 720 24.39 0.61 44.14
N ASN A 721 25.21 0.98 45.11
CA ASN A 721 25.90 2.28 45.17
C ASN A 721 24.96 3.49 45.06
N LEU A 722 23.76 3.37 45.63
CA LEU A 722 22.75 4.43 45.60
C LEU A 722 23.15 5.58 46.52
N THR A 723 23.24 6.79 45.96
CA THR A 723 23.36 8.02 46.74
C THR A 723 22.27 8.98 46.31
N VAL A 724 21.54 9.51 47.30
CA VAL A 724 20.41 10.41 47.09
C VAL A 724 20.66 11.77 47.72
N ALA A 725 20.03 12.82 47.19
CA ALA A 725 19.99 14.14 47.79
C ALA A 725 18.61 14.78 47.61
N PRO A 726 18.16 15.63 48.56
CA PRO A 726 16.90 16.37 48.40
C PRO A 726 16.96 17.27 47.16
N SER A 727 15.89 17.32 46.36
CA SER A 727 15.79 18.22 45.21
C SER A 727 15.11 19.55 45.55
N ARG A 728 14.18 19.54 46.51
CA ARG A 728 13.39 20.70 46.96
C ARG A 728 13.00 20.57 48.43
N GLU A 729 12.53 21.67 49.04
CA GLU A 729 11.98 21.65 50.40
C GLU A 729 10.64 20.90 50.43
N GLY A 730 10.53 19.91 51.34
CA GLY A 730 9.35 19.06 51.49
C GLY A 730 9.59 17.62 51.03
N ASP A 731 9.74 16.71 51.99
CA ASP A 731 10.01 15.30 51.72
C ASP A 731 8.71 14.50 51.58
N GLU A 732 8.28 14.27 50.33
CA GLU A 732 7.09 13.46 50.02
C GLU A 732 7.26 11.99 50.47
N VAL A 733 8.50 11.50 50.49
CA VAL A 733 8.81 10.14 50.98
C VAL A 733 8.56 10.06 52.48
N LYS A 734 8.99 11.08 53.25
CA LYS A 734 8.70 11.18 54.68
C LYS A 734 7.20 11.18 54.95
N LYS A 735 6.37 11.83 54.13
CA LYS A 735 4.90 11.80 54.28
C LYS A 735 4.30 10.41 54.06
N LYS A 736 4.84 9.60 53.14
CA LYS A 736 4.29 8.29 52.77
C LYS A 736 4.82 7.12 53.61
N VAL A 737 6.08 7.20 54.04
CA VAL A 737 6.80 6.11 54.70
C VAL A 737 7.17 6.47 56.16
N GLY A 738 7.13 7.75 56.53
CA GLY A 738 7.46 8.26 57.87
C GLY A 738 8.92 8.69 58.02
N LEU A 739 9.82 8.18 57.15
CA LEU A 739 11.26 8.47 57.17
C LEU A 739 11.73 9.16 55.89
N PRO A 740 12.74 10.05 55.97
CA PRO A 740 13.37 10.62 54.80
C PRO A 740 14.03 9.56 53.91
N LEU A 741 14.03 9.75 52.58
CA LEU A 741 14.59 8.75 51.65
C LEU A 741 16.07 8.45 51.95
N GLY A 742 16.86 9.48 52.27
CA GLY A 742 18.27 9.28 52.64
C GLY A 742 18.46 8.37 53.86
N MET A 743 17.54 8.40 54.83
CA MET A 743 17.56 7.54 56.00
C MET A 743 17.11 6.11 55.65
N ILE A 744 16.09 5.97 54.81
CA ILE A 744 15.63 4.68 54.30
C ILE A 744 16.75 3.95 53.55
N VAL A 745 17.45 4.67 52.67
CA VAL A 745 18.60 4.15 51.92
C VAL A 745 19.68 3.68 52.91
N ALA A 746 20.04 4.49 53.90
CA ALA A 746 21.06 4.10 54.89
C ALA A 746 20.69 2.87 55.73
N LEU A 747 19.40 2.69 56.05
CA LEU A 747 18.92 1.57 56.86
C LEU A 747 18.81 0.25 56.09
N ILE A 748 18.46 0.29 54.80
CA ILE A 748 18.21 -0.89 53.97
C ILE A 748 19.48 -1.36 53.25
N THR A 749 20.45 -0.47 53.04
CA THR A 749 21.70 -0.81 52.32
C THR A 749 22.50 -1.82 53.12
N ASP A 750 22.84 -2.94 52.48
CA ASP A 750 23.63 -4.04 53.05
C ASP A 750 25.16 -3.78 53.00
N GLN A 751 25.96 -4.76 53.44
CA GLN A 751 27.43 -4.66 53.47
C GLN A 751 28.08 -4.60 52.08
N ASP A 752 27.38 -5.06 51.04
CA ASP A 752 27.83 -5.01 49.64
C ASP A 752 27.41 -3.70 48.94
N ASN A 753 26.95 -2.71 49.73
CA ASN A 753 26.38 -1.45 49.25
C ASN A 753 25.17 -1.67 48.33
N GLY A 754 24.38 -2.72 48.63
CA GLY A 754 23.24 -3.20 47.87
C GLY A 754 21.91 -3.03 48.61
N ILE A 755 20.83 -2.85 47.86
CA ILE A 755 19.44 -2.77 48.32
C ILE A 755 18.64 -3.78 47.51
N LYS A 756 17.95 -4.72 48.16
CA LYS A 756 17.12 -5.73 47.51
C LYS A 756 15.66 -5.54 47.89
N VAL A 757 14.79 -5.39 46.89
CA VAL A 757 13.36 -5.16 47.07
C VAL A 757 12.58 -6.02 46.08
N ASN A 758 11.62 -6.81 46.56
CA ASN A 758 10.66 -7.47 45.67
C ASN A 758 9.39 -6.61 45.57
N VAL A 759 8.97 -6.29 44.34
CA VAL A 759 7.75 -5.51 44.06
C VAL A 759 6.75 -6.38 43.30
N PRO A 760 5.87 -7.11 44.01
CA PRO A 760 4.79 -7.85 43.37
C PRO A 760 3.72 -6.90 42.82
N LEU A 761 3.19 -7.21 41.64
CA LEU A 761 2.10 -6.47 41.00
C LEU A 761 1.04 -7.46 40.55
N SER A 762 -0.22 -7.24 40.91
CA SER A 762 -1.34 -8.05 40.45
C SER A 762 -2.58 -7.18 40.23
N GLY A 763 -3.34 -7.45 39.18
CA GLY A 763 -4.58 -6.73 38.87
C GLY A 763 -5.03 -6.89 37.42
N GLU A 764 -6.19 -6.32 37.08
CA GLU A 764 -6.63 -6.27 35.68
C GLU A 764 -5.76 -5.32 34.86
N VAL A 765 -5.38 -5.71 33.63
CA VAL A 765 -4.46 -4.94 32.77
C VAL A 765 -4.90 -3.47 32.57
N SER A 766 -6.21 -3.22 32.53
CA SER A 766 -6.79 -1.88 32.39
C SER A 766 -6.62 -0.99 33.64
N GLN A 767 -6.55 -1.58 34.84
CA GLN A 767 -6.52 -0.88 36.13
C GLN A 767 -5.09 -0.66 36.67
N VAL A 768 -4.11 -1.41 36.16
CA VAL A 768 -2.72 -1.41 36.65
C VAL A 768 -2.04 -0.04 36.61
N LYS A 769 -2.44 0.88 35.72
CA LYS A 769 -1.87 2.25 35.66
C LYS A 769 -1.96 3.03 36.97
N ALA A 770 -2.95 2.73 37.83
CA ALA A 770 -3.14 3.42 39.10
C ALA A 770 -2.28 2.84 40.25
N GLY A 771 -1.82 1.59 40.17
CA GLY A 771 -1.27 0.86 41.33
C GLY A 771 0.25 0.75 41.44
N MET A 772 1.00 1.06 40.38
CA MET A 772 2.44 0.78 40.31
C MET A 772 3.28 1.58 41.33
N GLY A 773 2.90 2.84 41.59
CA GLY A 773 3.56 3.66 42.61
C GLY A 773 3.34 3.13 44.03
N ASP A 774 2.11 2.71 44.35
CA ASP A 774 1.76 2.22 45.68
C ASP A 774 2.40 0.86 45.98
N ALA A 775 2.53 0.00 44.97
CA ALA A 775 3.26 -1.27 45.09
C ALA A 775 4.73 -1.05 45.46
N ILE A 776 5.41 -0.11 44.79
CA ILE A 776 6.80 0.25 45.10
C ILE A 776 6.92 0.76 46.54
N TRP A 777 6.07 1.72 46.94
CA TRP A 777 6.13 2.26 48.31
C TRP A 777 5.82 1.21 49.38
N THR A 778 4.90 0.28 49.10
CA THR A 778 4.60 -0.84 49.99
C THR A 778 5.80 -1.78 50.12
N ALA A 779 6.48 -2.08 49.03
CA ALA A 779 7.68 -2.92 49.04
C ALA A 779 8.84 -2.25 49.80
N VAL A 780 9.07 -0.95 49.60
CA VAL A 780 10.06 -0.18 50.37
C VAL A 780 9.69 -0.18 51.86
N ARG A 781 8.43 0.07 52.21
CA ARG A 781 7.95 0.03 53.60
C ARG A 781 8.21 -1.34 54.23
N ASN A 782 7.88 -2.41 53.52
CA ASN A 782 8.12 -3.78 53.98
C ASN A 782 9.62 -4.07 54.13
N ALA A 783 10.48 -3.56 53.24
CA ALA A 783 11.92 -3.68 53.36
C ALA A 783 12.44 -2.97 54.63
N VAL A 784 12.00 -1.73 54.91
CA VAL A 784 12.32 -1.04 56.17
C VAL A 784 11.86 -1.86 57.38
N ILE A 785 10.61 -2.32 57.38
CA ILE A 785 10.03 -3.07 58.51
C ILE A 785 10.75 -4.40 58.73
N ASN A 786 11.10 -5.12 57.67
CA ASN A 786 11.71 -6.45 57.77
C ASN A 786 13.19 -6.39 58.14
N ILE A 787 13.94 -5.41 57.61
CA ILE A 787 15.38 -5.27 57.86
C ILE A 787 15.64 -4.61 59.21
N VAL A 788 14.86 -3.58 59.56
CA VAL A 788 15.07 -2.81 60.79
C VAL A 788 14.22 -3.34 61.95
N GLY A 789 13.03 -3.88 61.68
CA GLY A 789 12.02 -4.11 62.71
C GLY A 789 12.36 -5.17 63.77
N ALA A 790 13.13 -6.22 63.45
CA ALA A 790 13.50 -7.23 64.45
C ALA A 790 14.73 -6.82 65.29
N PRO A 791 15.87 -6.38 64.72
CA PRO A 791 17.03 -5.95 65.49
C PRO A 791 16.78 -4.64 66.26
N PHE A 792 16.11 -3.66 65.65
CA PHE A 792 15.94 -2.34 66.24
C PHE A 792 15.04 -2.32 67.48
N ARG A 793 13.97 -3.13 67.49
CA ARG A 793 13.09 -3.26 68.67
C ARG A 793 13.82 -3.74 69.91
N SER A 794 14.99 -4.37 69.75
CA SER A 794 15.81 -4.85 70.86
C SER A 794 16.72 -3.76 71.47
N ILE A 795 16.90 -2.62 70.79
CA ILE A 795 17.79 -1.51 71.18
C ILE A 795 17.07 -0.17 71.35
N GLY A 796 15.77 -0.09 71.08
CA GLY A 796 15.06 1.17 71.06
C GLY A 796 13.56 1.05 70.83
N ARG A 797 12.91 2.19 70.68
CA ARG A 797 11.46 2.32 70.52
C ARG A 797 11.13 2.86 69.13
N LEU A 798 10.16 2.22 68.49
CA LEU A 798 9.57 2.65 67.23
C LEU A 798 8.25 3.39 67.53
N PHE A 799 8.17 4.68 67.25
CA PHE A 799 6.91 5.42 67.35
C PHE A 799 6.10 5.20 66.08
N LYS A 800 4.96 4.51 66.20
CA LYS A 800 3.98 4.37 65.12
C LYS A 800 2.99 5.53 65.18
N GLY A 801 2.84 6.24 64.06
CA GLY A 801 1.85 7.30 63.89
C GLY A 801 0.42 6.79 63.73
N SER A 802 -0.54 7.69 63.46
CA SER A 802 -1.88 7.31 63.03
C SER A 802 -1.83 6.79 61.58
N GLY A 803 -1.87 5.47 61.44
CA GLY A 803 -1.60 4.75 60.19
C GLY A 803 -0.27 3.99 60.32
N ASP A 804 -0.06 2.93 59.56
CA ASP A 804 1.12 2.03 59.68
C ASP A 804 2.49 2.68 59.28
N THR A 805 2.71 3.97 59.55
CA THR A 805 3.94 4.72 59.33
C THR A 805 4.87 4.68 60.56
N VAL A 806 6.19 4.70 60.30
CA VAL A 806 7.22 4.81 61.35
C VAL A 806 7.64 6.28 61.44
N ASP A 807 7.20 6.97 62.48
CA ASP A 807 7.38 8.43 62.58
C ASP A 807 8.76 8.82 63.14
N GLU A 808 9.31 8.00 64.04
CA GLU A 808 10.62 8.27 64.65
C GLU A 808 11.31 6.98 65.17
N LEU A 809 12.62 6.88 64.92
CA LEU A 809 13.50 5.83 65.47
C LEU A 809 14.31 6.43 66.62
N LYS A 810 14.03 5.99 67.86
CA LYS A 810 14.80 6.40 69.04
C LYS A 810 15.48 5.20 69.67
N VAL A 811 16.81 5.24 69.73
CA VAL A 811 17.63 4.21 70.40
C VAL A 811 17.60 4.49 71.90
N ASP A 812 17.47 3.45 72.72
CA ASP A 812 17.48 3.57 74.17
C ASP A 812 18.89 3.99 74.65
N ALA A 813 18.94 4.97 75.55
CA ALA A 813 20.19 5.52 76.06
C ALA A 813 20.93 4.52 76.96
N VAL A 814 22.26 4.61 76.98
CA VAL A 814 23.08 3.84 77.94
C VAL A 814 23.11 4.61 79.25
N THR A 815 22.63 3.99 80.34
CA THR A 815 22.61 4.62 81.67
C THR A 815 23.84 4.24 82.50
N PHE A 816 24.20 5.13 83.42
CA PHE A 816 25.34 5.03 84.31
C PHE A 816 24.91 5.31 85.74
N ALA A 817 25.53 4.61 86.69
CA ALA A 817 25.41 4.96 88.10
C ALA A 817 25.93 6.38 88.36
N ALA A 818 25.32 7.08 89.31
CA ALA A 818 25.61 8.48 89.60
C ALA A 818 27.11 8.70 89.92
N GLY A 819 27.79 9.55 89.16
CA GLY A 819 29.23 9.82 89.34
C GLY A 819 30.19 8.71 88.86
N SER A 820 29.71 7.65 88.19
CA SER A 820 30.54 6.58 87.60
C SER A 820 30.54 6.63 86.06
N SER A 821 31.64 6.18 85.46
CA SER A 821 31.79 5.93 84.02
C SER A 821 31.81 4.44 83.66
N ASP A 822 31.62 3.55 84.63
CA ASP A 822 31.63 2.11 84.39
C ASP A 822 30.31 1.68 83.77
N VAL A 823 30.39 0.92 82.67
CA VAL A 823 29.21 0.37 82.00
C VAL A 823 28.75 -0.86 82.79
N ALA A 824 27.50 -0.87 83.25
CA ALA A 824 26.96 -2.03 83.95
C ALA A 824 26.79 -3.24 83.00
N PRO A 825 26.86 -4.50 83.48
CA PRO A 825 26.72 -5.69 82.62
C PRO A 825 25.44 -5.72 81.77
N ALA A 826 24.34 -5.18 82.29
CA ALA A 826 23.08 -5.06 81.54
C ALA A 826 23.19 -4.08 80.36
N MET A 827 24.00 -3.02 80.51
CA MET A 827 24.27 -2.05 79.45
C MET A 827 25.34 -2.53 78.47
N GLU A 828 26.27 -3.40 78.88
CA GLU A 828 27.18 -4.09 77.94
C GLU A 828 26.37 -4.94 76.94
N GLN A 829 25.40 -5.73 77.42
CA GLN A 829 24.51 -6.50 76.55
C GLN A 829 23.69 -5.60 75.61
N HIS A 830 23.30 -4.41 76.07
CA HIS A 830 22.63 -3.42 75.22
C HIS A 830 23.56 -2.88 74.13
N LEU A 831 24.81 -2.56 74.47
CA LEU A 831 25.83 -2.10 73.53
C LEU A 831 26.16 -3.17 72.47
N THR A 832 26.20 -4.45 72.84
CA THR A 832 26.35 -5.55 71.85
C THR A 832 25.18 -5.57 70.86
N LYS A 833 23.94 -5.38 71.32
CA LYS A 833 22.78 -5.30 70.42
C LYS A 833 22.82 -4.05 69.54
N VAL A 834 23.28 -2.91 70.07
CA VAL A 834 23.50 -1.68 69.28
C VAL A 834 24.57 -1.91 68.22
N ALA A 835 25.65 -2.62 68.55
CA ALA A 835 26.68 -3.02 67.60
C ALA A 835 26.15 -4.00 66.54
N ASP A 836 25.34 -4.99 66.91
CA ASP A 836 24.66 -5.91 65.97
C ASP A 836 23.82 -5.12 64.96
N PHE A 837 23.04 -4.14 65.44
CA PHE A 837 22.28 -3.24 64.57
C PHE A 837 23.20 -2.45 63.63
N LEU A 838 24.27 -1.82 64.13
CA LEU A 838 25.21 -1.07 63.29
C LEU A 838 25.94 -1.97 62.27
N ARG A 839 26.20 -3.24 62.58
CA ARG A 839 26.76 -4.22 61.62
C ARG A 839 25.76 -4.58 60.53
N SER A 840 24.46 -4.64 60.86
CA SER A 840 23.38 -4.91 59.90
C SER A 840 23.03 -3.70 59.01
N ALA A 841 23.29 -2.47 59.47
CA ALA A 841 23.02 -1.23 58.75
C ALA A 841 24.33 -0.41 58.56
N PRO A 842 25.24 -0.82 57.66
CA PRO A 842 26.60 -0.28 57.53
C PRO A 842 26.67 1.21 57.17
N MET A 843 25.66 1.74 56.47
CA MET A 843 25.60 3.14 56.06
C MET A 843 25.11 4.08 57.19
N VAL A 844 24.63 3.52 58.31
CA VAL A 844 24.14 4.29 59.45
C VAL A 844 25.30 4.78 60.32
N LYS A 845 25.23 6.04 60.73
CA LYS A 845 26.13 6.65 61.72
C LYS A 845 25.36 6.92 63.03
N LEU A 846 26.06 6.80 64.15
CA LEU A 846 25.49 6.98 65.48
C LEU A 846 26.14 8.19 66.16
N ALA A 847 25.38 9.27 66.33
CA ALA A 847 25.80 10.41 67.12
C ALA A 847 25.54 10.12 68.60
N MET A 848 26.57 10.30 69.44
CA MET A 848 26.55 9.96 70.86
C MET A 848 26.66 11.23 71.71
N ALA A 849 25.60 11.55 72.45
CA ALA A 849 25.51 12.76 73.27
C ALA A 849 25.47 12.39 74.77
N PRO A 850 26.51 12.71 75.56
CA PRO A 850 26.47 12.47 76.99
C PRO A 850 25.59 13.51 77.69
N VAL A 851 24.80 13.05 78.67
CA VAL A 851 23.85 13.83 79.44
C VAL A 851 24.27 13.85 80.91
N ALA A 852 24.44 15.06 81.45
CA ALA A 852 24.69 15.27 82.87
C ALA A 852 23.37 15.38 83.65
N THR A 853 23.30 14.76 84.82
CA THR A 853 22.13 14.82 85.70
C THR A 853 22.46 15.47 87.04
N PRO A 854 21.46 16.03 87.75
CA PRO A 854 21.68 16.59 89.09
C PRO A 854 22.27 15.57 90.08
N ARG A 855 21.90 14.29 89.95
CA ARG A 855 22.44 13.18 90.76
C ARG A 855 23.93 12.95 90.53
N ASP A 856 24.43 13.15 89.31
CA ASP A 856 25.87 13.07 89.02
C ASP A 856 26.63 14.17 89.74
N VAL A 857 26.08 15.39 89.72
CA VAL A 857 26.67 16.55 90.42
C VAL A 857 26.72 16.28 91.93
N GLU A 858 25.65 15.76 92.52
CA GLU A 858 25.63 15.43 93.94
C GLU A 858 26.59 14.31 94.35
N SER A 859 26.71 13.25 93.52
CA SER A 859 27.64 12.15 93.74
C SER A 859 29.10 12.63 93.61
N LEU A 860 29.41 13.44 92.60
CA LEU A 860 30.74 14.02 92.42
C LEU A 860 31.12 14.97 93.56
N LYS A 861 30.20 15.81 94.05
CA LYS A 861 30.41 16.61 95.27
C LYS A 861 30.75 15.72 96.47
N MET A 862 30.02 14.62 96.65
CA MET A 862 30.27 13.66 97.73
C MET A 862 31.64 12.99 97.60
N GLN A 863 32.05 12.60 96.41
CA GLN A 863 33.35 11.99 96.16
C GLN A 863 34.50 12.98 96.37
N GLU A 864 34.38 14.21 95.86
CA GLU A 864 35.41 15.24 95.99
C GLU A 864 35.62 15.64 97.45
N ILE A 865 34.53 15.86 98.18
CA ILE A 865 34.62 16.23 99.60
C ILE A 865 35.18 15.08 100.44
N THR A 866 34.77 13.83 100.15
CA THR A 866 35.30 12.63 100.82
C THR A 866 36.78 12.45 100.52
N LEU A 867 37.22 12.60 99.26
CA LEU A 867 38.62 12.51 98.87
C LEU A 867 39.46 13.63 99.49
N ARG A 868 38.93 14.86 99.55
CA ARG A 868 39.58 15.99 100.21
C ARG A 868 39.76 15.72 101.70
N ILE A 869 38.74 15.20 102.37
CA ILE A 869 38.79 14.82 103.79
C ILE A 869 39.73 13.62 104.02
N GLN A 870 39.77 12.63 103.13
CA GLN A 870 40.71 11.50 103.22
C GLN A 870 42.17 11.92 102.95
N ARG A 871 42.40 12.89 102.06
CA ARG A 871 43.73 13.50 101.88
C ARG A 871 44.14 14.26 103.15
N LEU A 872 43.24 15.08 103.69
CA LEU A 872 43.44 15.77 104.97
C LEU A 872 43.77 14.79 106.09
N GLN A 873 43.06 13.67 106.18
CA GLN A 873 43.31 12.61 107.15
C GLN A 873 44.74 12.04 107.03
N ARG A 874 45.18 11.73 105.80
CA ARG A 874 46.51 11.17 105.53
C ARG A 874 47.63 12.19 105.75
N GLU A 875 47.44 13.44 105.31
CA GLU A 875 48.43 14.50 105.44
C GLU A 875 48.61 14.96 106.89
N ARG A 876 47.53 14.93 107.69
CA ARG A 876 47.53 15.35 109.10
C ARG A 876 47.66 14.19 110.09
N GLY A 877 47.72 12.94 109.62
CA GLY A 877 47.90 11.74 110.47
C GLY A 877 46.75 11.48 111.45
N LEU A 878 45.50 11.73 111.04
CA LEU A 878 44.33 11.65 111.93
C LEU A 878 43.85 10.21 112.14
N ALA A 879 43.42 9.90 113.39
CA ALA A 879 43.12 8.54 113.85
C ALA A 879 42.00 7.84 113.06
N ASP A 880 40.98 8.58 112.64
CA ASP A 880 39.88 8.06 111.84
C ASP A 880 39.28 9.13 110.91
N PHE A 881 38.39 8.69 110.03
CA PHE A 881 37.71 9.55 109.07
C PHE A 881 36.78 10.56 109.76
N GLY A 882 36.17 10.20 110.90
CA GLY A 882 35.29 11.09 111.66
C GLY A 882 36.02 12.30 112.23
N ALA A 883 37.25 12.11 112.71
CA ALA A 883 38.13 13.19 113.16
C ALA A 883 38.54 14.13 112.01
N ALA A 884 38.75 13.58 110.81
CA ALA A 884 39.05 14.37 109.62
C ALA A 884 37.84 15.18 109.12
N VAL A 885 36.63 14.62 109.21
CA VAL A 885 35.38 15.34 108.91
C VAL A 885 35.19 16.51 109.88
N ALA A 886 35.39 16.30 111.18
CA ALA A 886 35.21 17.33 112.20
C ALA A 886 36.23 18.48 112.04
N LEU A 887 37.47 18.17 111.67
CA LEU A 887 38.49 19.18 111.36
C LEU A 887 38.11 19.97 110.10
N SER A 888 37.73 19.27 109.02
CA SER A 888 37.29 19.90 107.77
C SER A 888 36.05 20.79 107.98
N PHE A 889 35.12 20.39 108.85
CA PHE A 889 33.94 21.17 109.20
C PHE A 889 34.31 22.49 109.87
N LYS A 890 35.25 22.44 110.82
CA LYS A 890 35.73 23.63 111.54
C LYS A 890 36.52 24.58 110.64
N GLU A 891 37.31 24.05 109.70
CA GLU A 891 38.11 24.85 108.77
C GLU A 891 37.26 25.53 107.69
N GLN A 892 36.24 24.84 107.17
CA GLN A 892 35.44 25.33 106.04
C GLN A 892 34.17 26.09 106.49
N LEU A 893 33.63 25.76 107.66
CA LEU A 893 32.43 26.38 108.22
C LEU A 893 32.68 26.84 109.67
N PRO A 894 33.64 27.77 109.91
CA PRO A 894 34.01 28.19 111.27
C PRO A 894 32.88 28.89 112.03
N GLU A 895 31.86 29.40 111.33
CA GLU A 895 30.71 30.13 111.90
C GLU A 895 29.45 29.26 112.10
N VAL A 896 29.47 27.98 111.71
CA VAL A 896 28.32 27.07 111.84
C VAL A 896 28.51 26.15 113.04
N THR A 897 27.52 26.06 113.93
CA THR A 897 27.60 25.17 115.09
C THR A 897 27.62 23.71 114.62
N PRO A 898 28.67 22.91 114.95
CA PRO A 898 28.83 21.58 114.40
C PRO A 898 27.75 20.61 114.91
N PRO A 899 27.05 19.88 114.03
CA PRO A 899 26.16 18.79 114.39
C PRO A 899 26.85 17.74 115.29
N LYS A 900 26.08 17.03 116.13
CA LYS A 900 26.65 16.07 117.10
C LYS A 900 27.22 14.79 116.49
N SER A 901 26.94 14.47 115.23
CA SER A 901 27.49 13.30 114.53
C SER A 901 28.38 13.72 113.36
N GLY A 902 29.45 12.96 113.12
CA GLY A 902 30.33 13.15 111.97
C GLY A 902 29.60 13.01 110.63
N GLU A 903 28.55 12.18 110.57
CA GLU A 903 27.71 12.04 109.37
C GLU A 903 26.90 13.31 109.07
N ALA A 904 26.34 13.96 110.09
CA ALA A 904 25.58 15.20 109.91
C ALA A 904 26.48 16.40 109.58
N GLN A 905 27.72 16.41 110.09
CA GLN A 905 28.74 17.38 109.70
C GLN A 905 29.13 17.21 108.21
N LEU A 906 29.34 15.96 107.76
CA LEU A 906 29.65 15.66 106.37
C LEU A 906 28.51 16.05 105.42
N ALA A 907 27.25 15.84 105.82
CA ALA A 907 26.08 16.20 105.02
C ALA A 907 25.94 17.72 104.77
N LEU A 908 26.23 18.55 105.78
CA LEU A 908 26.18 20.02 105.66
C LEU A 908 27.33 20.58 104.82
N LEU A 909 28.53 20.01 104.93
CA LEU A 909 29.66 20.35 104.07
C LEU A 909 29.35 20.02 102.60
N LYS A 910 28.69 18.88 102.36
CA LYS A 910 28.25 18.45 101.03
C LYS A 910 27.26 19.43 100.39
N GLU A 911 26.30 19.96 101.15
CA GLU A 911 25.26 20.87 100.64
C GLU A 911 25.87 22.19 100.10
N ARG A 912 26.97 22.66 100.70
CA ARG A 912 27.65 23.91 100.33
C ARG A 912 28.82 23.77 99.36
N GLU A 913 29.22 22.56 98.98
CA GLU A 913 30.30 22.35 98.01
C GLU A 913 29.86 22.87 96.62
N PRO A 914 30.69 23.66 95.91
CA PRO A 914 30.39 24.09 94.55
C PRO A 914 30.31 22.90 93.59
N ALA A 915 29.47 23.00 92.56
CA ALA A 915 29.41 21.96 91.53
C ALA A 915 30.77 21.89 90.81
N PRO A 916 31.41 20.72 90.72
CA PRO A 916 32.74 20.62 90.14
C PRO A 916 32.63 20.50 88.61
N ASP A 917 32.36 21.61 87.92
CA ASP A 917 32.07 21.63 86.47
C ASP A 917 33.15 20.92 85.63
N ALA A 918 34.44 21.12 85.96
CA ALA A 918 35.54 20.42 85.29
C ALA A 918 35.48 18.89 85.47
N ARG A 919 35.06 18.41 86.65
CA ARG A 919 34.90 16.97 86.93
C ARG A 919 33.63 16.41 86.31
N VAL A 920 32.57 17.21 86.18
CA VAL A 920 31.37 16.85 85.43
C VAL A 920 31.71 16.68 83.95
N GLN A 921 32.44 17.62 83.35
CA GLN A 921 32.92 17.50 81.96
C GLN A 921 33.85 16.29 81.77
N GLU A 922 34.75 16.04 82.72
CA GLU A 922 35.62 14.87 82.70
C GLU A 922 34.82 13.55 82.81
N LEU A 923 33.80 13.49 83.66
CA LEU A 923 32.90 12.34 83.79
C LEU A 923 32.15 12.07 82.48
N LEU A 924 31.62 13.12 81.82
CA LEU A 924 30.91 13.00 80.55
C LEU A 924 31.84 12.54 79.43
N ALA A 925 33.06 13.08 79.37
CA ALA A 925 34.09 12.65 78.43
C ALA A 925 34.47 11.18 78.66
N ARG A 926 34.61 10.75 79.92
CA ARG A 926 34.90 9.35 80.28
C ARG A 926 33.74 8.41 79.94
N ARG A 927 32.49 8.81 80.19
CA ARG A 927 31.30 8.02 79.79
C ARG A 927 31.20 7.88 78.27
N LEU A 928 31.40 8.98 77.55
CA LEU A 928 31.40 8.97 76.08
C LEU A 928 32.55 8.09 75.54
N ALA A 929 33.74 8.19 76.14
CA ALA A 929 34.88 7.33 75.80
C ALA A 929 34.60 5.86 76.10
N ALA A 930 33.99 5.53 77.24
CA ALA A 930 33.64 4.16 77.61
C ALA A 930 32.63 3.54 76.62
N VAL A 931 31.58 4.28 76.23
CA VAL A 931 30.62 3.82 75.21
C VAL A 931 31.29 3.68 73.85
N ARG A 932 32.11 4.66 73.46
CA ARG A 932 32.82 4.62 72.17
C ARG A 932 33.81 3.46 72.11
N ASP A 933 34.58 3.22 73.17
CA ASP A 933 35.57 2.15 73.24
C ASP A 933 34.88 0.78 73.28
N ALA A 934 33.75 0.64 73.96
CA ALA A 934 32.93 -0.56 73.91
C ALA A 934 32.43 -0.85 72.48
N LEU A 935 31.88 0.13 71.78
CA LEU A 935 31.41 -0.07 70.41
C LEU A 935 32.55 -0.26 69.40
N ALA A 936 33.64 0.50 69.52
CA ALA A 936 34.73 0.48 68.53
C ALA A 936 35.76 -0.61 68.78
N ASN A 937 36.28 -0.72 70.01
CA ASN A 937 37.40 -1.62 70.32
C ASN A 937 36.94 -3.02 70.72
N VAL A 938 35.81 -3.13 71.43
CA VAL A 938 35.27 -4.44 71.86
C VAL A 938 34.40 -5.06 70.77
N GLU A 939 33.45 -4.30 70.23
CA GLU A 939 32.48 -4.80 69.24
C GLU A 939 32.92 -4.59 67.77
N GLY A 940 34.04 -3.90 67.54
CA GLY A 940 34.65 -3.75 66.21
C GLY A 940 33.94 -2.77 65.26
N ILE A 941 33.14 -1.84 65.76
CA ILE A 941 32.46 -0.83 64.92
C ILE A 941 33.46 0.25 64.46
N PRO A 942 33.51 0.59 63.15
CA PRO A 942 34.39 1.64 62.65
C PRO A 942 34.18 3.00 63.35
N ALA A 943 35.29 3.63 63.77
CA ALA A 943 35.25 4.85 64.57
C ALA A 943 34.65 6.06 63.84
N ASP A 944 34.72 6.11 62.50
CA ASP A 944 34.12 7.13 61.65
C ASP A 944 32.59 7.08 61.60
N ARG A 945 31.99 5.97 62.05
CA ARG A 945 30.54 5.81 62.22
C ARG A 945 30.03 6.27 63.58
N LEU A 946 30.92 6.54 64.53
CA LEU A 946 30.58 6.98 65.89
C LEU A 946 30.86 8.48 66.01
N LEU A 947 29.83 9.30 65.79
CA LEU A 947 29.96 10.75 65.73
C LEU A 947 29.84 11.38 67.14
N PRO A 948 30.61 12.44 67.44
CA PRO A 948 30.42 13.20 68.66
C PRO A 948 29.10 13.98 68.61
N GLY A 949 28.24 13.78 69.61
CA GLY A 949 27.03 14.57 69.84
C GLY A 949 27.28 15.78 70.72
N SER A 950 26.37 16.75 70.69
CA SER A 950 26.44 17.92 71.58
C SER A 950 26.05 17.56 73.02
N LEU A 951 26.77 18.11 73.99
CA LEU A 951 26.46 18.01 75.42
C LEU A 951 25.05 18.55 75.68
N LYS A 952 24.21 17.76 76.38
CA LYS A 952 22.89 18.19 76.83
C LYS A 952 22.81 18.16 78.36
N PRO A 953 22.58 19.28 79.04
CA PRO A 953 22.19 19.26 80.45
C PRO A 953 20.75 18.75 80.60
N SER A 954 20.45 18.03 81.69
CA SER A 954 19.09 17.62 82.04
C SER A 954 18.73 18.16 83.42
N ASP A 955 17.60 18.86 83.52
CA ASP A 955 17.12 19.45 84.78
C ASP A 955 16.26 18.47 85.60
N ASP A 956 16.05 17.24 85.10
CA ASP A 956 15.20 16.24 85.74
C ASP A 956 15.97 15.43 86.78
N ALA A 957 15.69 15.74 88.06
CA ALA A 957 16.30 15.12 89.23
C ALA A 957 16.01 13.60 89.38
N ALA A 958 15.02 13.06 88.65
CA ALA A 958 14.69 11.63 88.70
C ALA A 958 15.48 10.79 87.70
N THR A 959 16.20 11.41 86.75
CA THR A 959 16.88 10.68 85.66
C THR A 959 18.32 10.28 86.00
N GLU A 960 18.74 9.13 85.48
CA GLU A 960 20.13 8.66 85.57
C GLU A 960 21.02 9.34 84.53
N GLY A 961 22.30 9.48 84.88
CA GLY A 961 23.35 9.89 83.94
C GLY A 961 23.39 8.94 82.75
N ARG A 962 23.43 9.48 81.53
CA ARG A 962 23.24 8.64 80.33
C ARG A 962 23.98 9.16 79.10
N VAL A 963 24.18 8.29 78.12
CA VAL A 963 24.60 8.66 76.76
C VAL A 963 23.42 8.40 75.83
N GLU A 964 22.90 9.46 75.24
CA GLU A 964 21.83 9.41 74.26
C GLU A 964 22.40 9.17 72.86
N PHE A 965 21.65 8.41 72.07
CA PHE A 965 22.03 8.05 70.71
C PHE A 965 21.07 8.69 69.72
N THR A 966 21.62 9.31 68.67
CA THR A 966 20.86 9.82 67.53
C THR A 966 21.38 9.16 66.26
N ILE A 967 20.47 8.61 65.47
CA ILE A 967 20.83 7.96 64.21
C ILE A 967 20.92 9.01 63.11
N THR A 968 22.00 8.98 62.33
CA THR A 968 22.20 9.84 61.16
C THR A 968 22.66 9.00 59.96
N ASN A 969 22.51 9.55 58.76
CA ASN A 969 22.99 8.95 57.50
C ASN A 969 24.25 9.63 56.96
#